data_AF-N1WKA0-F1
#
_entry.id   AF-N1WKA0-F1
#
_cell.length_a   1.000
_cell.length_b   1.000
_cell.length_c   1.000
_cell.angle_alpha   90.00
_cell.angle_beta   90.00
_cell.angle_gamma   90.00
#
_symmetry.space_group_name_H-M   'P 1'
#
loop_
_entity.id
_entity.type
_entity.pdbx_description
1 polymer ?
#
loop_
_entity_poly.entity_id
_entity_poly.type
_entity_poly.pdbx_seq_one_letter_code
_entity_poly.pdbx_strand_id
1 'polypeptide(L)'
;MYHLFKPGWLTDSDKIPEKGLLRIFVLFIRILVGSAYRFIKDDCLMQASGISYTTIVSLIPMLTVALSLITITSGLENRKEEIFDTINTFILQSNINVDINTYLETIGDLIDTASQIGAIGFVILVFSATAVLRSLENAFNGIWKIRSNRSLFQKLVFYFFVLAIGPLLFVIGEGVANKTINFFRPSHYFSMEQDPSGKIWVSGENGTLFRMDSNLKKEYSIREDEIDFENMICLDNLGGRLDFCKKPDIGDSDFIRIKIREGIIYALSIKGTLLIKRIESTAWTLTSFEGVELKDMEVVDSNNIFIVFKNGEVLHYIPAGISFKPIFKDRLKMNASKVYFPDGLNGYIADESGTVWTSNDGGFNFYPNRLTHLAFHDIHRTTNGEIFLAGERGILYRSRDGGNGWIELSHKRYNFIRIWSFAGPDTTELFLMDSLGNILISTDLGEHWNPFYTPMNGKLWANLLLERKENGKIKMLNVGEYRTVSLTESKDQKFVTTLIAGGDSVFTIYSVLRILFPLSGIWLFFLSLYSLIPNTKVSLKASSVGAAVTGIIFLVFLWGFQVYLSSFSETTMIIYKALAAVPIFLLGVYSLSLIVLFGAEITASLQFRERYLAPLHSLEEMHSSPSNEFRKLILTLKSAYRIQKEKKTPSSSIELSSVSTLKEEEIPVLTKKLCELELLSITKKNEFVPIASPTDLSIGDVYRKIPEPLLTGDKELKLFPGDIHSKIEKTEEKLQHDLDGIKFSDLID
;
A
#
# COMPACT_ATOMS: atom_id res chain seq x y z
N MET A 1 -17.13 28.01 -13.08
CA MET A 1 -16.99 27.27 -11.81
C MET A 1 -17.76 27.90 -10.64
N TYR A 2 -18.04 29.22 -10.64
CA TYR A 2 -18.81 29.93 -9.58
C TYR A 2 -20.31 29.57 -9.45
N HIS A 3 -20.93 28.93 -10.44
CA HIS A 3 -22.37 28.62 -10.43
C HIS A 3 -22.74 27.33 -9.67
N LEU A 4 -21.78 26.45 -9.35
CA LEU A 4 -22.03 25.19 -8.64
C LEU A 4 -22.21 25.36 -7.11
N PHE A 5 -21.92 26.53 -6.56
CA PHE A 5 -21.94 26.82 -5.12
C PHE A 5 -23.20 27.56 -4.62
N LYS A 6 -24.25 27.67 -5.46
CA LYS A 6 -25.47 28.45 -5.18
C LYS A 6 -26.73 27.68 -4.72
N PRO A 7 -26.72 26.43 -4.24
CA PRO A 7 -27.93 25.93 -3.64
C PRO A 7 -28.12 26.53 -2.23
N GLY A 8 -29.22 27.24 -2.00
CA GLY A 8 -29.51 27.92 -0.73
C GLY A 8 -29.52 27.01 0.52
N TRP A 9 -29.52 25.68 0.37
CA TRP A 9 -29.37 24.74 1.49
C TRP A 9 -27.92 24.60 2.01
N LEU A 10 -26.91 25.03 1.24
CA LEU A 10 -25.53 25.11 1.70
C LEU A 10 -25.24 26.42 2.45
N THR A 11 -25.91 27.52 2.09
CA THR A 11 -25.68 28.88 2.61
C THR A 11 -26.61 29.25 3.76
N ASP A 12 -27.90 28.96 3.66
CA ASP A 12 -28.90 29.41 4.64
C ASP A 12 -28.90 28.49 5.87
N SER A 13 -28.67 29.06 7.05
CA SER A 13 -28.81 28.36 8.35
C SER A 13 -30.20 27.76 8.53
N ASP A 14 -31.20 28.40 7.95
CA ASP A 14 -32.63 28.15 8.21
C ASP A 14 -33.17 26.93 7.45
N LYS A 15 -32.37 26.36 6.53
CA LYS A 15 -32.71 25.16 5.75
C LYS A 15 -32.03 23.89 6.27
N ILE A 16 -31.29 23.97 7.38
CA ILE A 16 -30.61 22.81 7.96
C ILE A 16 -31.63 22.01 8.79
N PRO A 17 -31.78 20.69 8.56
CA PRO A 17 -32.67 19.86 9.37
C PRO A 17 -32.28 19.91 10.85
N GLU A 18 -33.25 20.03 11.76
CA GLU A 18 -32.96 20.15 13.19
C GLU A 18 -32.30 18.90 13.78
N LYS A 19 -32.65 17.69 13.32
CA LYS A 19 -32.12 16.39 13.81
C LYS A 19 -32.06 15.33 12.69
N GLY A 20 -31.28 14.27 12.92
CA GLY A 20 -31.22 13.08 12.06
C GLY A 20 -30.00 12.99 11.13
N LEU A 21 -29.92 11.87 10.38
CA LEU A 21 -28.82 11.56 9.45
C LEU A 21 -28.65 12.61 8.35
N LEU A 22 -29.76 13.22 7.89
CA LEU A 22 -29.75 14.25 6.86
C LEU A 22 -29.00 15.51 7.30
N ARG A 23 -29.11 15.89 8.59
CA ARG A 23 -28.35 17.01 9.17
C ARG A 23 -26.85 16.74 9.13
N ILE A 24 -26.43 15.53 9.53
CA ILE A 24 -25.02 15.13 9.54
C ILE A 24 -24.46 15.16 8.12
N PHE A 25 -25.22 14.64 7.15
CA PHE A 25 -24.85 14.66 5.74
C PHE A 25 -24.70 16.09 5.21
N VAL A 26 -25.68 16.97 5.43
CA VAL A 26 -25.62 18.38 4.99
C VAL A 26 -24.45 19.11 5.62
N LEU A 27 -24.20 18.93 6.92
CA LEU A 27 -23.05 19.53 7.61
C LEU A 27 -21.72 19.00 7.06
N PHE A 28 -21.62 17.70 6.79
CA PHE A 28 -20.42 17.10 6.20
C PHE A 28 -20.11 17.66 4.81
N ILE A 29 -21.13 17.77 3.95
CA ILE A 29 -20.98 18.39 2.62
C ILE A 29 -20.57 19.86 2.76
N ARG A 30 -21.19 20.61 3.68
CA ARG A 30 -20.82 22.02 3.94
C ARG A 30 -19.37 22.17 4.38
N ILE A 31 -18.87 21.25 5.22
CA ILE A 31 -17.46 21.21 5.64
C ILE A 31 -16.57 20.93 4.43
N LEU A 32 -16.86 19.91 3.61
CA LEU A 32 -16.05 19.60 2.42
C LEU A 32 -15.97 20.76 1.43
N VAL A 33 -17.12 21.40 1.16
CA VAL A 33 -17.20 22.55 0.26
C VAL A 33 -16.46 23.76 0.83
N GLY A 34 -16.64 24.06 2.13
CA GLY A 34 -15.93 25.14 2.80
C GLY A 34 -14.41 24.91 2.83
N SER A 35 -13.97 23.68 3.08
CA SER A 35 -12.56 23.29 3.03
C SER A 35 -12.01 23.39 1.61
N ALA A 36 -12.74 23.01 0.56
CA ALA A 36 -12.29 23.14 -0.83
C ALA A 36 -12.11 24.60 -1.25
N TYR A 37 -13.02 25.49 -0.84
CA TYR A 37 -12.86 26.93 -1.07
C TYR A 37 -11.60 27.47 -0.38
N ARG A 38 -11.40 27.11 0.90
CA ARG A 38 -10.23 27.56 1.65
C ARG A 38 -8.93 26.97 1.16
N PHE A 39 -8.93 25.73 0.70
CA PHE A 39 -7.77 25.09 0.09
C PHE A 39 -7.17 25.93 -1.05
N ILE A 40 -8.02 26.56 -1.86
CA ILE A 40 -7.57 27.49 -2.92
C ILE A 40 -7.10 28.81 -2.31
N LYS A 41 -7.85 29.37 -1.34
CA LYS A 41 -7.55 30.67 -0.71
C LYS A 41 -6.28 30.66 0.16
N ASP A 42 -5.95 29.53 0.75
CA ASP A 42 -4.76 29.32 1.59
C ASP A 42 -3.54 28.91 0.76
N ASP A 43 -3.60 29.06 -0.57
CA ASP A 43 -2.53 28.74 -1.53
C ASP A 43 -2.03 27.29 -1.41
N CYS A 44 -2.88 26.36 -0.99
CA CYS A 44 -2.48 24.96 -0.78
C CYS A 44 -2.02 24.30 -2.08
N LEU A 45 -2.47 24.77 -3.25
CA LEU A 45 -1.96 24.33 -4.56
C LEU A 45 -0.46 24.64 -4.69
N MET A 46 -0.05 25.87 -4.38
CA MET A 46 1.34 26.30 -4.45
C MET A 46 2.19 25.62 -3.37
N GLN A 47 1.65 25.46 -2.16
CA GLN A 47 2.32 24.71 -1.09
C GLN A 47 2.53 23.24 -1.47
N ALA A 48 1.54 22.59 -2.11
CA ALA A 48 1.67 21.23 -2.60
C ALA A 48 2.79 21.11 -3.64
N SER A 49 2.94 22.09 -4.54
CA SER A 49 4.06 22.11 -5.48
C SER A 49 5.41 22.18 -4.76
N GLY A 50 5.53 22.98 -3.69
CA GLY A 50 6.75 23.08 -2.88
C GLY A 50 7.07 21.78 -2.13
N ILE A 51 6.08 21.12 -1.53
CA ILE A 51 6.24 19.80 -0.90
C ILE A 51 6.67 18.77 -1.92
N SER A 52 6.05 18.78 -3.10
CA SER A 52 6.35 17.83 -4.18
C SER A 52 7.78 17.97 -4.66
N TYR A 53 8.21 19.20 -4.97
CA TYR A 53 9.59 19.50 -5.36
C TYR A 53 10.58 19.03 -4.28
N THR A 54 10.32 19.36 -3.01
CA THR A 54 11.18 18.94 -1.90
C THR A 54 11.25 17.41 -1.80
N THR A 55 10.11 16.73 -1.98
CA THR A 55 10.01 15.26 -1.94
C THR A 55 10.79 14.62 -3.07
N ILE A 56 10.67 15.13 -4.30
CA ILE A 56 11.39 14.61 -5.47
C ILE A 56 12.91 14.73 -5.28
N VAL A 57 13.39 15.92 -4.89
CA VAL A 57 14.83 16.16 -4.67
C VAL A 57 15.36 15.30 -3.51
N SER A 58 14.53 15.07 -2.49
CA SER A 58 14.89 14.28 -1.31
C SER A 58 14.76 12.77 -1.52
N LEU A 59 14.01 12.32 -2.53
CA LEU A 59 13.69 10.91 -2.73
C LEU A 59 14.92 10.10 -3.12
N ILE A 60 15.72 10.59 -4.08
CA ILE A 60 16.89 9.85 -4.57
C ILE A 60 17.88 9.60 -3.42
N PRO A 61 18.33 10.62 -2.66
CA PRO A 61 19.27 10.37 -1.58
C PRO A 61 18.67 9.54 -0.44
N MET A 62 17.38 9.72 -0.14
CA MET A 62 16.70 8.91 0.87
C MET A 62 16.63 7.43 0.45
N LEU A 63 16.27 7.14 -0.80
CA LEU A 63 16.17 5.77 -1.32
C LEU A 63 17.54 5.08 -1.33
N THR A 64 18.58 5.76 -1.82
CA THR A 64 19.95 5.25 -1.85
C THR A 64 20.43 4.83 -0.46
N VAL A 65 20.16 5.66 0.56
CA VAL A 65 20.64 5.40 1.92
C VAL A 65 19.74 4.44 2.68
N ALA A 66 18.42 4.47 2.46
CA ALA A 66 17.50 3.49 3.02
C ALA A 66 17.84 2.08 2.55
N LEU A 67 18.09 1.90 1.25
CA LEU A 67 18.54 0.63 0.69
C LEU A 67 19.89 0.21 1.30
N SER A 68 20.86 1.11 1.41
CA SER A 68 22.15 0.84 2.07
C SER A 68 21.99 0.39 3.53
N LEU A 69 21.13 1.06 4.31
CA LEU A 69 20.90 0.74 5.71
C LEU A 69 20.19 -0.61 5.88
N ILE A 70 19.23 -0.93 5.00
CA ILE A 70 18.63 -2.27 4.94
C ILE A 70 19.72 -3.31 4.67
N THR A 71 20.58 -3.10 3.68
CA THR A 71 21.68 -4.03 3.35
C THR A 71 22.60 -4.28 4.56
N ILE A 72 23.02 -3.22 5.26
CA ILE A 72 23.93 -3.29 6.42
C ILE A 72 23.27 -3.98 7.62
N THR A 73 22.06 -3.54 8.00
CA THR A 73 21.42 -3.95 9.26
C THR A 73 20.99 -5.41 9.30
N SER A 74 20.72 -6.00 8.14
CA SER A 74 20.11 -7.32 8.13
C SER A 74 21.16 -8.47 8.03
N GLY A 75 22.44 -8.20 7.76
CA GLY A 75 23.54 -9.19 7.82
C GLY A 75 23.56 -10.42 6.88
N LEU A 76 22.99 -10.40 5.67
CA LEU A 76 23.09 -11.49 4.67
C LEU A 76 23.77 -10.97 3.40
N GLU A 77 24.76 -11.72 2.91
CA GLU A 77 25.56 -11.43 1.71
C GLU A 77 24.79 -11.52 0.38
N ASN A 78 23.53 -12.02 0.37
CA ASN A 78 22.74 -12.30 -0.86
C ASN A 78 21.49 -11.41 -1.06
N ARG A 79 21.57 -10.11 -0.78
CA ARG A 79 20.36 -9.27 -0.60
C ARG A 79 19.82 -8.46 -1.77
N LYS A 80 20.58 -8.31 -2.85
CA LYS A 80 20.03 -7.69 -4.06
C LYS A 80 18.90 -8.56 -4.62
N GLU A 81 19.11 -9.88 -4.56
CA GLU A 81 18.25 -10.91 -5.12
C GLU A 81 16.86 -10.96 -4.47
N GLU A 82 16.79 -10.93 -3.14
CA GLU A 82 15.52 -10.97 -2.40
C GLU A 82 14.66 -9.70 -2.61
N ILE A 83 15.32 -8.54 -2.66
CA ILE A 83 14.67 -7.26 -2.98
C ILE A 83 14.16 -7.30 -4.42
N PHE A 84 14.97 -7.80 -5.35
CA PHE A 84 14.61 -7.92 -6.77
C PHE A 84 13.45 -8.89 -6.98
N ASP A 85 13.43 -10.02 -6.30
CA ASP A 85 12.34 -10.99 -6.38
C ASP A 85 11.03 -10.42 -5.83
N THR A 86 11.09 -9.63 -4.76
CA THR A 86 9.92 -8.93 -4.22
C THR A 86 9.38 -7.91 -5.21
N ILE A 87 10.26 -7.09 -5.81
CA ILE A 87 9.89 -6.09 -6.83
C ILE A 87 9.32 -6.78 -8.08
N ASN A 88 9.98 -7.84 -8.56
CA ASN A 88 9.55 -8.58 -9.75
C ASN A 88 8.18 -9.23 -9.52
N THR A 89 7.97 -9.85 -8.35
CA THR A 89 6.69 -10.44 -7.96
C THR A 89 5.58 -9.39 -7.96
N PHE A 90 5.83 -8.20 -7.40
CA PHE A 90 4.87 -7.10 -7.40
C PHE A 90 4.52 -6.60 -8.82
N ILE A 91 5.53 -6.48 -9.69
CA ILE A 91 5.35 -6.03 -11.08
C ILE A 91 4.55 -7.04 -11.89
N LEU A 92 4.85 -8.34 -11.73
CA LEU A 92 4.12 -9.43 -12.37
C LEU A 92 2.66 -9.46 -11.92
N GLN A 93 2.40 -9.34 -10.61
CA GLN A 93 1.03 -9.25 -10.08
C GLN A 93 0.28 -8.01 -10.58
N SER A 94 0.99 -6.91 -10.80
CA SER A 94 0.41 -5.64 -11.29
C SER A 94 0.24 -5.60 -12.82
N ASN A 95 0.64 -6.67 -13.53
CA ASN A 95 0.62 -6.76 -14.99
C ASN A 95 1.36 -5.60 -15.69
N ILE A 96 2.39 -5.05 -15.05
CA ILE A 96 3.20 -3.96 -15.60
C ILE A 96 4.26 -4.58 -16.52
N ASN A 97 4.11 -4.39 -17.83
CA ASN A 97 5.02 -4.96 -18.83
C ASN A 97 6.22 -4.02 -19.08
N VAL A 98 7.16 -3.97 -18.12
CA VAL A 98 8.40 -3.18 -18.21
C VAL A 98 9.59 -4.13 -18.04
N ASP A 99 10.54 -4.08 -18.98
CA ASP A 99 11.82 -4.77 -18.84
C ASP A 99 12.64 -4.06 -17.77
N ILE A 100 12.57 -4.59 -16.55
CA ILE A 100 13.20 -3.99 -15.37
C ILE A 100 14.70 -4.27 -15.28
N ASN A 101 15.25 -5.22 -16.05
CA ASN A 101 16.65 -5.65 -15.91
C ASN A 101 17.64 -4.47 -15.96
N THR A 102 17.44 -3.52 -16.88
CA THR A 102 18.27 -2.30 -16.99
C THR A 102 18.16 -1.38 -15.76
N TYR A 103 16.98 -1.31 -15.14
CA TYR A 103 16.78 -0.53 -13.91
C TYR A 103 17.34 -1.25 -12.68
N LEU A 104 17.27 -2.59 -12.66
CA LEU A 104 17.79 -3.42 -11.58
C LEU A 104 19.33 -3.34 -11.49
N GLU A 105 20.02 -3.33 -12.63
CA GLU A 105 21.47 -3.08 -12.68
C GLU A 105 21.81 -1.68 -12.13
N THR A 106 21.08 -0.65 -12.56
CA THR A 106 21.27 0.73 -12.08
C THR A 106 21.06 0.85 -10.56
N ILE A 107 20.05 0.16 -10.01
CA ILE A 107 19.80 0.10 -8.56
C ILE A 107 20.93 -0.66 -7.87
N GLY A 108 21.40 -1.76 -8.46
CA GLY A 108 22.54 -2.54 -7.97
C GLY A 108 23.82 -1.69 -7.84
N ASP A 109 24.11 -0.86 -8.85
CA ASP A 109 25.27 0.05 -8.85
C ASP A 109 25.15 1.17 -7.82
N LEU A 110 23.93 1.70 -7.63
CA LEU A 110 23.62 2.70 -6.59
C LEU A 110 23.86 2.14 -5.18
N ILE A 111 23.48 0.87 -4.95
CA ILE A 111 23.67 0.17 -3.67
C ILE A 111 25.16 -0.02 -3.39
N ASP A 112 25.93 -0.45 -4.39
CA ASP A 112 27.38 -0.70 -4.23
C ASP A 112 28.14 0.59 -3.92
N THR A 113 27.80 1.68 -4.62
CA THR A 113 28.37 3.01 -4.37
C THR A 113 28.00 3.53 -2.98
N ALA A 114 26.76 3.32 -2.53
CA ALA A 114 26.28 3.75 -1.22
C ALA A 114 26.94 3.00 -0.06
N SER A 115 27.25 1.71 -0.23
CA SER A 115 27.93 0.88 0.78
C SER A 115 29.32 1.40 1.15
N GLN A 116 30.03 2.02 0.19
CA GLN A 116 31.38 2.55 0.39
C GLN A 116 31.43 3.89 1.14
N ILE A 117 30.30 4.61 1.23
CA ILE A 117 30.23 6.01 1.69
C ILE A 117 29.37 6.15 2.98
N GLY A 118 28.95 5.02 3.58
CA GLY A 118 27.84 4.88 4.54
C GLY A 118 27.57 6.03 5.55
N ALA A 119 28.60 6.62 6.17
CA ALA A 119 28.41 7.73 7.11
C ALA A 119 27.96 9.05 6.45
N ILE A 120 28.52 9.40 5.28
CA ILE A 120 28.13 10.61 4.53
C ILE A 120 26.72 10.43 3.97
N GLY A 121 26.40 9.23 3.48
CA GLY A 121 25.05 8.88 3.05
C GLY A 121 24.02 9.06 4.17
N PHE A 122 24.31 8.58 5.37
CA PHE A 122 23.42 8.75 6.53
C PHE A 122 23.12 10.23 6.84
N VAL A 123 24.12 11.11 6.81
CA VAL A 123 23.90 12.56 7.01
C VAL A 123 23.01 13.15 5.92
N ILE A 124 23.23 12.75 4.66
CA ILE A 124 22.39 13.19 3.53
C ILE A 124 20.94 12.72 3.70
N LEU A 125 20.71 11.47 4.13
CA LEU A 125 19.36 10.97 4.40
C LEU A 125 18.67 11.78 5.49
N VAL A 126 19.34 12.02 6.62
CA VAL A 126 18.76 12.79 7.72
C VAL A 126 18.41 14.20 7.25
N PHE A 127 19.27 14.82 6.46
CA PHE A 127 19.02 16.14 5.86
C PHE A 127 17.82 16.13 4.91
N SER A 128 17.77 15.19 3.96
CA SER A 128 16.69 15.02 3.00
C SER A 128 15.34 14.75 3.67
N ALA A 129 15.29 13.80 4.60
CA ALA A 129 14.07 13.46 5.32
C ALA A 129 13.58 14.63 6.21
N THR A 130 14.51 15.35 6.84
CA THR A 130 14.20 16.57 7.59
C THR A 130 13.68 17.68 6.69
N ALA A 131 14.17 17.82 5.46
CA ALA A 131 13.68 18.81 4.50
C ALA A 131 12.21 18.57 4.13
N VAL A 132 11.82 17.32 3.87
CA VAL A 132 10.42 16.95 3.60
C VAL A 132 9.52 17.24 4.80
N LEU A 133 9.92 16.80 6.01
CA LEU A 133 9.16 17.06 7.24
C LEU A 133 9.00 18.56 7.51
N ARG A 134 10.05 19.36 7.28
CA ARG A 134 10.00 20.81 7.42
C ARG A 134 9.06 21.46 6.41
N SER A 135 9.06 21.01 5.16
CA SER A 135 8.15 21.50 4.12
C SER A 135 6.70 21.22 4.50
N LEU A 136 6.42 20.01 4.99
CA LEU A 136 5.10 19.61 5.47
C LEU A 136 4.66 20.39 6.73
N GLU A 137 5.53 20.57 7.72
CA GLU A 137 5.27 21.38 8.92
C GLU A 137 4.93 22.83 8.53
N ASN A 138 5.68 23.44 7.62
CA ASN A 138 5.44 24.81 7.17
C ASN A 138 4.07 24.96 6.49
N ALA A 139 3.70 24.02 5.62
CA ALA A 139 2.40 24.03 4.96
C ALA A 139 1.25 23.89 5.96
N PHE A 140 1.39 23.00 6.94
CA PHE A 140 0.41 22.85 8.01
C PHE A 140 0.32 24.08 8.90
N ASN A 141 1.45 24.65 9.32
CA ASN A 141 1.42 25.89 10.09
C ASN A 141 0.77 27.03 9.27
N GLY A 142 0.94 27.05 7.95
CA GLY A 142 0.25 27.95 7.03
C GLY A 142 -1.27 27.75 7.01
N ILE A 143 -1.73 26.49 7.00
CA ILE A 143 -3.14 26.13 7.13
C ILE A 143 -3.66 26.61 8.49
N TRP A 144 -3.08 26.21 9.61
CA TRP A 144 -3.54 26.62 10.95
C TRP A 144 -3.24 28.10 11.30
N LYS A 145 -2.67 28.88 10.38
CA LYS A 145 -2.27 30.29 10.55
C LYS A 145 -1.39 30.53 11.79
N ILE A 146 -0.52 29.57 12.09
CA ILE A 146 0.39 29.61 13.23
C ILE A 146 1.60 30.45 12.86
N ARG A 147 1.86 31.51 13.65
CA ARG A 147 3.02 32.40 13.45
C ARG A 147 4.25 32.00 14.27
N SER A 148 4.10 31.09 15.24
CA SER A 148 5.18 30.61 16.09
C SER A 148 5.81 29.33 15.53
N ASN A 149 7.14 29.32 15.45
CA ASN A 149 7.90 28.12 15.06
C ASN A 149 8.34 27.36 16.31
N ARG A 150 8.40 26.02 16.22
CA ARG A 150 9.08 25.18 17.21
C ARG A 150 10.54 25.63 17.37
N SER A 151 11.08 25.57 18.58
CA SER A 151 12.50 25.87 18.80
C SER A 151 13.38 24.88 18.02
N LEU A 152 14.61 25.28 17.68
CA LEU A 152 15.52 24.44 16.89
C LEU A 152 15.75 23.07 17.56
N PHE A 153 15.86 23.06 18.90
CA PHE A 153 15.98 21.83 19.68
C PHE A 153 14.71 20.97 19.62
N GLN A 154 13.52 21.55 19.77
CA GLN A 154 12.24 20.83 19.65
C GLN A 154 12.06 20.23 18.25
N LYS A 155 12.47 20.94 17.20
CA LYS A 155 12.44 20.42 15.82
C LYS A 155 13.38 19.23 15.66
N LEU A 156 14.61 19.32 16.15
CA LEU A 156 15.58 18.22 16.09
C LEU A 156 15.04 16.99 16.79
N VAL A 157 14.57 17.14 18.03
CA VAL A 157 14.03 16.02 18.82
C VAL A 157 12.80 15.42 18.15
N PHE A 158 11.84 16.23 17.72
CA PHE A 158 10.62 15.75 17.07
C PHE A 158 10.92 15.02 15.75
N TYR A 159 11.73 15.61 14.87
CA TYR A 159 12.09 14.97 13.60
C TYR A 159 12.90 13.69 13.83
N PHE A 160 13.83 13.68 14.78
CA PHE A 160 14.56 12.46 15.14
C PHE A 160 13.61 11.34 15.56
N PHE A 161 12.64 11.62 16.42
CA PHE A 161 11.66 10.61 16.83
C PHE A 161 10.78 10.12 15.69
N VAL A 162 10.30 11.01 14.81
CA VAL A 162 9.51 10.61 13.64
C VAL A 162 10.33 9.73 12.70
N LEU A 163 11.60 10.07 12.45
CA LEU A 163 12.49 9.33 11.54
C LEU A 163 13.01 8.01 12.13
N ALA A 164 13.26 7.94 13.43
CA ALA A 164 13.78 6.74 14.08
C ALA A 164 12.67 5.78 14.52
N ILE A 165 11.62 6.28 15.19
CA ILE A 165 10.55 5.44 15.76
C ILE A 165 9.46 5.15 14.72
N GLY A 166 9.17 6.07 13.81
CA GLY A 166 8.09 5.90 12.81
C GLY A 166 8.23 4.62 11.98
N PRO A 167 9.36 4.42 11.27
CA PRO A 167 9.59 3.19 10.49
C PRO A 167 9.60 1.92 11.36
N LEU A 168 10.17 1.99 12.56
CA LEU A 168 10.18 0.86 13.49
C LEU A 168 8.76 0.43 13.90
N LEU A 169 7.90 1.40 14.23
CA LEU A 169 6.49 1.13 14.55
C LEU A 169 5.72 0.60 13.34
N PHE A 170 6.04 1.07 12.12
CA PHE A 170 5.45 0.54 10.90
C PHE A 170 5.81 -0.94 10.70
N VAL A 171 7.10 -1.30 10.79
CA VAL A 171 7.58 -2.68 10.64
C VAL A 171 6.99 -3.60 11.71
N ILE A 172 6.96 -3.15 12.97
CA ILE A 172 6.33 -3.91 14.07
C ILE A 172 4.83 -4.07 13.82
N GLY A 173 4.14 -2.99 13.44
CA GLY A 173 2.71 -2.99 13.16
C GLY A 173 2.34 -3.93 12.02
N GLU A 174 3.12 -3.90 10.93
CA GLU A 174 2.98 -4.81 9.80
C GLU A 174 3.24 -6.27 10.22
N GLY A 175 4.31 -6.53 10.97
CA GLY A 175 4.62 -7.87 11.46
C GLY A 175 3.52 -8.45 12.36
N VAL A 176 2.96 -7.63 13.27
CA VAL A 176 1.83 -8.01 14.12
C VAL A 176 0.57 -8.24 13.27
N ALA A 177 0.26 -7.36 12.31
CA ALA A 177 -0.88 -7.50 11.43
C ALA A 177 -0.77 -8.78 10.60
N ASN A 178 0.35 -9.03 9.94
CA ASN A 178 0.58 -10.22 9.13
C ASN A 178 0.52 -11.50 9.96
N LYS A 179 1.13 -11.53 11.15
CA LYS A 179 1.03 -12.70 12.05
C LYS A 179 -0.40 -12.97 12.48
N THR A 180 -1.16 -11.91 12.77
CA THR A 180 -2.58 -12.02 13.17
C THR A 180 -3.45 -12.48 12.00
N ILE A 181 -3.26 -11.90 10.80
CA ILE A 181 -3.96 -12.31 9.57
C ILE A 181 -3.65 -13.78 9.27
N ASN A 182 -2.38 -14.17 9.29
CA ASN A 182 -1.94 -15.53 9.00
C ASN A 182 -2.45 -16.56 10.02
N PHE A 183 -2.66 -16.17 11.27
CA PHE A 183 -3.25 -17.05 12.28
C PHE A 183 -4.68 -17.49 11.90
N PHE A 184 -5.47 -16.60 11.29
CA PHE A 184 -6.83 -16.92 10.83
C PHE A 184 -6.88 -17.42 9.38
N ARG A 185 -5.73 -17.53 8.70
CA ARG A 185 -5.65 -17.97 7.31
C ARG A 185 -6.06 -19.45 7.21
N PRO A 186 -6.94 -19.81 6.25
CA PRO A 186 -7.20 -21.22 5.95
C PRO A 186 -5.94 -21.94 5.47
N SER A 187 -5.75 -23.20 5.88
CA SER A 187 -4.57 -23.99 5.50
C SER A 187 -4.39 -24.14 3.98
N HIS A 188 -3.16 -24.35 3.54
CA HIS A 188 -2.80 -24.58 2.15
C HIS A 188 -2.72 -26.07 1.81
N TYR A 189 -2.99 -26.42 0.56
CA TYR A 189 -2.69 -27.73 0.00
C TYR A 189 -1.44 -27.63 -0.86
N PHE A 190 -0.50 -28.56 -0.71
CA PHE A 190 0.84 -28.47 -1.29
C PHE A 190 1.12 -29.50 -2.39
N SER A 191 0.62 -30.73 -2.23
CA SER A 191 0.95 -31.83 -3.11
C SER A 191 -0.28 -32.70 -3.31
N MET A 192 -0.37 -33.32 -4.48
CA MET A 192 -1.40 -34.33 -4.73
C MET A 192 -0.91 -35.39 -5.69
N GLU A 193 -1.47 -36.58 -5.58
CA GLU A 193 -1.17 -37.70 -6.46
C GLU A 193 -2.39 -38.61 -6.65
N GLN A 194 -2.48 -39.23 -7.82
CA GLN A 194 -3.55 -40.17 -8.13
C GLN A 194 -3.08 -41.60 -7.84
N ASP A 195 -3.94 -42.38 -7.18
CA ASP A 195 -3.69 -43.80 -6.99
C ASP A 195 -4.15 -44.64 -8.21
N PRO A 196 -3.72 -45.91 -8.33
CA PRO A 196 -4.11 -46.77 -9.45
C PRO A 196 -5.62 -47.02 -9.58
N SER A 197 -6.40 -46.79 -8.50
CA SER A 197 -7.86 -46.90 -8.52
C SER A 197 -8.56 -45.62 -9.01
N GLY A 198 -7.78 -44.58 -9.32
CA GLY A 198 -8.27 -43.28 -9.78
C GLY A 198 -8.67 -42.33 -8.65
N LYS A 199 -8.46 -42.69 -7.38
CA LYS A 199 -8.69 -41.80 -6.23
C LYS A 199 -7.50 -40.86 -6.04
N ILE A 200 -7.75 -39.70 -5.47
CA ILE A 200 -6.77 -38.61 -5.43
C ILE A 200 -6.41 -38.32 -3.98
N TRP A 201 -5.12 -38.42 -3.66
CA TRP A 201 -4.59 -38.09 -2.36
C TRP A 201 -4.03 -36.68 -2.37
N VAL A 202 -4.31 -35.92 -1.31
CA VAL A 202 -3.90 -34.52 -1.16
C VAL A 202 -3.27 -34.32 0.21
N SER A 203 -2.15 -33.62 0.24
CA SER A 203 -1.44 -33.23 1.46
C SER A 203 -1.33 -31.70 1.60
N GLY A 204 -1.23 -31.21 2.83
CA GLY A 204 -1.16 -29.78 3.12
C GLY A 204 -0.77 -29.45 4.56
N GLU A 205 -1.04 -28.21 4.98
CA GLU A 205 -0.69 -27.71 6.32
C GLU A 205 -1.58 -28.27 7.43
N ASN A 206 -1.12 -28.20 8.69
CA ASN A 206 -1.86 -28.57 9.90
C ASN A 206 -2.45 -30.00 9.83
N GLY A 207 -1.59 -30.99 9.56
CA GLY A 207 -1.98 -32.41 9.52
C GLY A 207 -2.91 -32.77 8.37
N THR A 208 -3.04 -31.90 7.37
CA THR A 208 -3.92 -32.15 6.23
C THR A 208 -3.34 -33.29 5.38
N LEU A 209 -3.98 -34.45 5.47
CA LEU A 209 -3.80 -35.56 4.55
C LEU A 209 -5.16 -36.25 4.33
N PHE A 210 -5.65 -36.23 3.09
CA PHE A 210 -6.97 -36.76 2.77
C PHE A 210 -7.03 -37.36 1.37
N ARG A 211 -8.09 -38.16 1.15
CA ARG A 211 -8.37 -38.80 -0.14
C ARG A 211 -9.74 -38.36 -0.65
N MET A 212 -9.79 -38.04 -1.94
CA MET A 212 -11.00 -37.78 -2.71
C MET A 212 -11.36 -38.97 -3.59
N ASP A 213 -12.66 -39.18 -3.78
CA ASP A 213 -13.17 -40.12 -4.76
C ASP A 213 -13.01 -39.56 -6.20
N SER A 214 -13.36 -40.38 -7.20
CA SER A 214 -13.33 -39.96 -8.61
C SER A 214 -14.32 -38.82 -8.94
N ASN A 215 -15.28 -38.54 -8.05
CA ASN A 215 -16.20 -37.41 -8.16
C ASN A 215 -15.71 -36.17 -7.40
N LEU A 216 -14.45 -36.17 -6.94
CA LEU A 216 -13.79 -35.06 -6.25
C LEU A 216 -14.45 -34.73 -4.88
N LYS A 217 -15.15 -35.69 -4.29
CA LYS A 217 -15.68 -35.59 -2.92
C LYS A 217 -14.69 -36.20 -1.95
N LYS A 218 -14.46 -35.49 -0.85
CA LYS A 218 -13.62 -35.97 0.25
C LYS A 218 -14.27 -37.19 0.91
N GLU A 219 -13.59 -38.33 0.83
CA GLU A 219 -14.08 -39.63 1.33
C GLU A 219 -13.37 -40.04 2.64
N TYR A 220 -12.08 -39.71 2.75
CA TYR A 220 -11.23 -40.14 3.85
C TYR A 220 -10.30 -39.01 4.29
N SER A 221 -10.04 -38.93 5.59
CA SER A 221 -8.97 -38.12 6.19
C SER A 221 -8.17 -39.01 7.13
N ILE A 222 -6.86 -38.77 7.20
CA ILE A 222 -6.03 -39.46 8.19
C ILE A 222 -6.58 -39.23 9.59
N ARG A 223 -6.52 -40.27 10.42
CA ARG A 223 -6.81 -40.21 11.84
C ARG A 223 -5.63 -40.77 12.62
N GLU A 224 -5.38 -40.24 13.81
CA GLU A 224 -4.25 -40.69 14.64
C GLU A 224 -4.36 -42.15 15.08
N ASP A 225 -5.58 -42.70 15.21
CA ASP A 225 -5.80 -44.12 15.55
C ASP A 225 -5.31 -45.09 14.48
N GLU A 226 -5.12 -44.62 13.24
CA GLU A 226 -4.61 -45.44 12.15
C GLU A 226 -3.08 -45.44 12.07
N ILE A 227 -2.38 -44.69 12.92
CA ILE A 227 -0.92 -44.57 12.88
C ILE A 227 -0.30 -45.47 13.94
N ASP A 228 0.60 -46.36 13.50
CA ASP A 228 1.35 -47.23 14.39
C ASP A 228 2.49 -46.46 15.06
N PHE A 229 2.18 -45.83 16.19
CA PHE A 229 3.16 -45.15 17.04
C PHE A 229 3.99 -46.14 17.88
N GLU A 230 3.57 -47.39 18.05
CA GLU A 230 4.30 -48.37 18.86
C GLU A 230 5.54 -48.89 18.12
N ASN A 231 5.43 -49.08 16.81
CA ASN A 231 6.52 -49.55 15.96
C ASN A 231 7.15 -48.43 15.11
N MET A 232 7.19 -47.20 15.62
CA MET A 232 7.79 -46.08 14.89
C MET A 232 9.31 -46.25 14.73
N ILE A 233 9.83 -45.93 13.54
CA ILE A 233 11.28 -45.95 13.26
C ILE A 233 11.86 -44.56 13.56
N CYS A 234 12.89 -44.49 14.40
CA CYS A 234 13.57 -43.24 14.73
C CYS A 234 14.91 -43.14 14.01
N LEU A 235 15.19 -42.02 13.35
CA LEU A 235 16.44 -41.77 12.63
C LEU A 235 17.07 -40.44 13.02
N ASP A 236 18.39 -40.38 13.03
CA ASP A 236 19.15 -39.14 13.08
C ASP A 236 19.34 -38.51 11.69
N ASN A 237 20.08 -37.40 11.63
CA ASN A 237 20.36 -36.67 10.39
C ASN A 237 21.36 -37.38 9.44
N LEU A 238 21.99 -38.47 9.87
CA LEU A 238 22.88 -39.32 9.07
C LEU A 238 22.17 -40.59 8.56
N GLY A 239 20.93 -40.84 9.01
CA GLY A 239 20.19 -42.06 8.73
C GLY A 239 20.52 -43.21 9.69
N GLY A 240 21.20 -42.93 10.80
CA GLY A 240 21.42 -43.87 11.89
C GLY A 240 20.15 -44.09 12.69
N ARG A 241 19.85 -45.35 13.05
CA ARG A 241 18.69 -45.68 13.88
C ARG A 241 18.93 -45.28 15.33
N LEU A 242 17.95 -44.60 15.90
CA LEU A 242 17.91 -44.22 17.32
C LEU A 242 16.99 -45.16 18.09
N ASP A 243 17.30 -45.41 19.35
CA ASP A 243 16.47 -46.25 20.22
C ASP A 243 15.16 -45.56 20.63
N PHE A 244 15.16 -44.22 20.71
CA PHE A 244 14.01 -43.43 21.14
C PHE A 244 13.91 -42.12 20.36
N CYS A 245 12.69 -41.72 20.02
CA CYS A 245 12.35 -40.41 19.47
C CYS A 245 11.07 -39.87 20.12
N LYS A 246 10.89 -38.55 20.07
CA LYS A 246 9.69 -37.90 20.58
C LYS A 246 8.51 -38.23 19.66
N LYS A 247 7.36 -38.58 20.24
CA LYS A 247 6.11 -38.77 19.47
C LYS A 247 5.83 -37.50 18.65
N PRO A 248 5.76 -37.58 17.31
CA PRO A 248 5.46 -36.43 16.49
C PRO A 248 3.99 -36.02 16.63
N ASP A 249 3.73 -34.71 16.59
CA ASP A 249 2.38 -34.15 16.56
C ASP A 249 1.93 -34.06 15.09
N ILE A 250 1.09 -35.00 14.68
CA ILE A 250 0.64 -35.13 13.30
C ILE A 250 -0.34 -34.01 12.94
N GLY A 251 -1.15 -33.53 13.90
CA GLY A 251 -2.13 -32.47 13.68
C GLY A 251 -1.51 -31.10 13.44
N ASP A 252 -0.32 -30.86 13.99
CA ASP A 252 0.46 -29.62 13.80
C ASP A 252 1.56 -29.76 12.72
N SER A 253 1.61 -30.88 12.01
CA SER A 253 2.66 -31.16 11.02
C SER A 253 2.22 -30.81 9.61
N ASP A 254 3.03 -30.05 8.87
CA ASP A 254 2.73 -29.71 7.48
C ASP A 254 3.24 -30.81 6.55
N PHE A 255 2.34 -31.46 5.81
CA PHE A 255 2.67 -32.50 4.84
C PHE A 255 2.94 -31.90 3.46
N ILE A 256 4.21 -31.69 3.15
CA ILE A 256 4.70 -30.96 1.98
C ILE A 256 4.75 -31.79 0.69
N ARG A 257 4.83 -33.13 0.82
CA ARG A 257 4.88 -34.05 -0.32
C ARG A 257 4.06 -35.30 -0.07
N ILE A 258 3.38 -35.73 -1.12
CA ILE A 258 2.80 -37.06 -1.24
C ILE A 258 3.31 -37.71 -2.52
N LYS A 259 3.63 -38.99 -2.45
CA LYS A 259 4.04 -39.83 -3.59
C LYS A 259 3.35 -41.18 -3.50
N ILE A 260 2.95 -41.74 -4.63
CA ILE A 260 2.35 -43.07 -4.71
C ILE A 260 3.14 -43.91 -5.71
N ARG A 261 3.80 -44.95 -5.20
CA ARG A 261 4.61 -45.85 -6.03
C ARG A 261 4.40 -47.29 -5.57
N GLU A 262 4.27 -48.22 -6.52
CA GLU A 262 4.06 -49.65 -6.24
C GLU A 262 2.87 -49.95 -5.31
N GLY A 263 1.82 -49.13 -5.38
CA GLY A 263 0.63 -49.26 -4.51
C GLY A 263 0.87 -48.88 -3.05
N ILE A 264 1.97 -48.18 -2.76
CA ILE A 264 2.34 -47.65 -1.44
C ILE A 264 2.29 -46.13 -1.51
N ILE A 265 1.67 -45.53 -0.49
CA ILE A 265 1.53 -44.10 -0.29
C ILE A 265 2.61 -43.64 0.67
N TYR A 266 3.33 -42.61 0.30
CA TYR A 266 4.36 -41.95 1.10
C TYR A 266 3.92 -40.51 1.32
N ALA A 267 3.89 -40.06 2.58
CA ALA A 267 3.60 -38.67 2.92
C ALA A 267 4.70 -38.11 3.80
N LEU A 268 5.36 -37.05 3.32
CA LEU A 268 6.48 -36.40 3.98
C LEU A 268 6.03 -35.10 4.62
N SER A 269 6.41 -34.90 5.86
CA SER A 269 6.21 -33.65 6.59
C SER A 269 7.51 -32.88 6.77
N ILE A 270 7.38 -31.54 6.78
CA ILE A 270 8.48 -30.61 7.05
C ILE A 270 9.15 -30.85 8.41
N LYS A 271 8.40 -31.30 9.43
CA LYS A 271 8.92 -31.55 10.80
C LYS A 271 9.56 -32.94 10.99
N GLY A 272 10.09 -33.54 9.91
CA GLY A 272 10.81 -34.81 10.04
C GLY A 272 9.90 -36.04 10.17
N THR A 273 8.67 -36.02 9.65
CA THR A 273 7.78 -37.19 9.72
C THR A 273 7.55 -37.77 8.33
N LEU A 274 7.81 -39.06 8.15
CA LEU A 274 7.48 -39.83 6.95
C LEU A 274 6.44 -40.89 7.31
N LEU A 275 5.26 -40.79 6.72
CA LEU A 275 4.19 -41.77 6.84
C LEU A 275 4.15 -42.66 5.61
N ILE A 276 4.03 -43.97 5.82
CA ILE A 276 3.99 -44.97 4.75
C ILE A 276 2.76 -45.86 4.95
N LYS A 277 1.97 -46.07 3.89
CA LYS A 277 0.80 -46.96 3.92
C LYS A 277 0.61 -47.65 2.59
N ARG A 278 0.50 -48.98 2.61
CA ARG A 278 0.00 -49.74 1.45
C ARG A 278 -1.48 -49.42 1.27
N ILE A 279 -1.95 -49.20 0.03
CA ILE A 279 -3.34 -48.80 -0.26
C ILE A 279 -4.37 -49.76 0.37
N GLU A 280 -4.05 -51.05 0.45
CA GLU A 280 -4.90 -52.10 1.02
C GLU A 280 -4.80 -52.20 2.55
N SER A 281 -3.79 -51.60 3.16
CA SER A 281 -3.60 -51.59 4.62
C SER A 281 -4.56 -50.62 5.30
N THR A 282 -4.93 -50.90 6.55
CA THR A 282 -5.64 -49.96 7.42
C THR A 282 -4.68 -49.05 8.17
N ALA A 283 -3.50 -49.55 8.55
CA ALA A 283 -2.53 -48.84 9.37
C ALA A 283 -1.45 -48.13 8.54
N TRP A 284 -1.00 -46.98 9.06
CA TRP A 284 0.17 -46.23 8.62
C TRP A 284 1.37 -46.60 9.47
N THR A 285 2.50 -46.87 8.83
CA THR A 285 3.80 -46.93 9.51
C THR A 285 4.43 -45.55 9.52
N LEU A 286 5.20 -45.28 10.57
CA LEU A 286 5.78 -43.96 10.85
C LEU A 286 7.31 -44.07 10.93
N THR A 287 7.99 -43.16 10.25
CA THR A 287 9.41 -42.89 10.44
C THR A 287 9.59 -41.44 10.88
N SER A 288 10.26 -41.22 12.01
CA SER A 288 10.55 -39.91 12.59
C SER A 288 12.04 -39.61 12.46
N PHE A 289 12.36 -38.45 11.89
CA PHE A 289 13.71 -37.90 11.76
C PHE A 289 13.91 -36.82 12.81
N GLU A 290 14.74 -37.09 13.80
CA GLU A 290 14.92 -36.22 14.97
C GLU A 290 15.77 -34.98 14.66
N GLY A 291 15.28 -33.81 15.10
CA GLY A 291 16.03 -32.55 15.02
C GLY A 291 16.29 -32.02 13.61
N VAL A 292 15.56 -32.50 12.60
CA VAL A 292 15.74 -32.09 11.19
C VAL A 292 14.44 -31.58 10.57
N GLU A 293 14.59 -30.67 9.61
CA GLU A 293 13.49 -30.24 8.75
C GLU A 293 13.69 -30.81 7.34
N LEU A 294 12.60 -31.28 6.73
CA LEU A 294 12.60 -31.92 5.41
C LEU A 294 11.99 -31.01 4.36
N LYS A 295 12.45 -31.12 3.12
CA LYS A 295 12.09 -30.22 2.00
C LYS A 295 11.44 -30.95 0.83
N ASP A 296 11.95 -32.12 0.48
CA ASP A 296 11.46 -32.90 -0.66
C ASP A 296 11.74 -34.38 -0.47
N MET A 297 11.02 -35.23 -1.22
CA MET A 297 11.35 -36.64 -1.35
C MET A 297 11.14 -37.12 -2.77
N GLU A 298 11.95 -38.09 -3.18
CA GLU A 298 11.75 -38.86 -4.39
C GLU A 298 11.80 -40.36 -4.05
N VAL A 299 10.72 -41.07 -4.40
CA VAL A 299 10.58 -42.50 -4.15
C VAL A 299 10.91 -43.22 -5.45
N VAL A 300 12.04 -43.94 -5.51
CA VAL A 300 12.48 -44.71 -6.68
C VAL A 300 11.79 -46.08 -6.71
N ASP A 301 11.71 -46.74 -5.56
CA ASP A 301 10.95 -47.95 -5.33
C ASP A 301 10.71 -48.11 -3.81
N SER A 302 10.13 -49.22 -3.38
CA SER A 302 9.83 -49.50 -1.97
C SER A 302 11.06 -49.55 -1.02
N ASN A 303 12.27 -49.69 -1.54
CA ASN A 303 13.52 -49.73 -0.76
C ASN A 303 14.47 -48.56 -1.06
N ASN A 304 14.21 -47.77 -2.10
CA ASN A 304 15.07 -46.68 -2.52
C ASN A 304 14.31 -45.35 -2.47
N ILE A 305 14.52 -44.60 -1.40
CA ILE A 305 13.87 -43.29 -1.17
C ILE A 305 14.97 -42.25 -0.96
N PHE A 306 14.91 -41.14 -1.67
CA PHE A 306 15.81 -40.01 -1.46
C PHE A 306 15.06 -38.89 -0.75
N ILE A 307 15.61 -38.40 0.35
CA ILE A 307 15.02 -37.34 1.17
C ILE A 307 15.95 -36.15 1.16
N VAL A 308 15.40 -34.96 0.91
CA VAL A 308 16.12 -33.70 0.94
C VAL A 308 15.82 -33.00 2.24
N PHE A 309 16.87 -32.67 2.99
CA PHE A 309 16.78 -31.84 4.19
C PHE A 309 16.70 -30.36 3.80
N LYS A 310 16.13 -29.53 4.69
CA LYS A 310 15.99 -28.10 4.44
C LYS A 310 17.33 -27.35 4.34
N ASN A 311 18.39 -27.90 4.94
CA ASN A 311 19.76 -27.41 4.79
C ASN A 311 20.41 -27.79 3.45
N GLY A 312 19.69 -28.51 2.57
CA GLY A 312 20.15 -28.93 1.25
C GLY A 312 20.94 -30.22 1.20
N GLU A 313 21.14 -30.90 2.33
CA GLU A 313 21.71 -32.24 2.36
C GLU A 313 20.72 -33.28 1.85
N VAL A 314 21.22 -34.40 1.31
CA VAL A 314 20.40 -35.49 0.78
C VAL A 314 20.72 -36.78 1.54
N LEU A 315 19.68 -37.52 1.90
CA LEU A 315 19.77 -38.86 2.49
C LEU A 315 19.20 -39.89 1.52
N HIS A 316 19.96 -40.95 1.25
CA HIS A 316 19.42 -42.18 0.65
C HIS A 316 18.86 -43.04 1.77
N TYR A 317 17.54 -42.98 1.91
CA TYR A 317 16.77 -43.71 2.90
C TYR A 317 16.37 -45.09 2.36
N ILE A 318 16.71 -46.12 3.15
CA ILE A 318 16.41 -47.53 2.87
C ILE A 318 15.65 -48.09 4.06
N PRO A 319 14.30 -48.21 4.01
CA PRO A 319 13.48 -48.60 5.15
C PRO A 319 13.90 -49.92 5.82
N ALA A 320 14.18 -50.94 5.01
CA ALA A 320 14.55 -52.28 5.46
C ALA A 320 16.07 -52.46 5.69
N GLY A 321 16.88 -51.42 5.48
CA GLY A 321 18.34 -51.52 5.42
C GLY A 321 19.06 -50.42 6.18
N ILE A 322 20.32 -50.18 5.78
CA ILE A 322 21.16 -49.12 6.32
C ILE A 322 21.02 -47.92 5.40
N SER A 323 20.54 -46.80 5.95
CA SER A 323 20.46 -45.53 5.23
C SER A 323 21.81 -44.82 5.26
N PHE A 324 22.12 -44.04 4.22
CA PHE A 324 23.40 -43.36 4.11
C PHE A 324 23.28 -42.05 3.32
N LYS A 325 24.24 -41.15 3.52
CA LYS A 325 24.38 -39.95 2.68
C LYS A 325 25.12 -40.31 1.37
N PRO A 326 24.60 -39.96 0.18
CA PRO A 326 25.27 -40.22 -1.08
C PRO A 326 26.67 -39.58 -1.14
N ILE A 327 27.53 -40.12 -2.02
CA ILE A 327 28.88 -39.59 -2.23
C ILE A 327 28.82 -38.52 -3.33
N PHE A 328 29.05 -37.27 -2.95
CA PHE A 328 29.18 -36.15 -3.87
C PHE A 328 30.65 -35.98 -4.26
N LYS A 329 30.95 -36.05 -5.56
CA LYS A 329 32.29 -35.79 -6.09
C LYS A 329 32.54 -34.27 -6.09
N ASP A 330 33.81 -33.89 -5.92
CA ASP A 330 34.28 -32.52 -5.67
C ASP A 330 33.95 -31.92 -4.28
N ARG A 331 34.65 -30.83 -3.94
CA ARG A 331 34.48 -30.09 -2.67
C ARG A 331 33.40 -29.01 -2.75
N LEU A 332 32.52 -29.05 -3.75
CA LEU A 332 31.41 -28.10 -3.84
C LEU A 332 30.41 -28.38 -2.71
N LYS A 333 30.03 -27.34 -1.97
CA LYS A 333 29.00 -27.44 -0.94
C LYS A 333 27.64 -27.55 -1.63
N MET A 334 27.05 -28.73 -1.61
CA MET A 334 25.74 -28.97 -2.20
C MET A 334 24.62 -28.35 -1.35
N ASN A 335 23.63 -27.76 -2.02
CA ASN A 335 22.40 -27.29 -1.40
C ASN A 335 21.18 -27.71 -2.25
N ALA A 336 20.78 -28.97 -2.12
CA ALA A 336 19.76 -29.57 -2.97
C ALA A 336 18.39 -28.88 -2.81
N SER A 337 17.74 -28.62 -3.95
CA SER A 337 16.37 -28.13 -4.03
C SER A 337 15.39 -29.24 -4.40
N LYS A 338 15.77 -30.10 -5.33
CA LYS A 338 14.93 -31.17 -5.89
C LYS A 338 15.79 -32.41 -6.18
N VAL A 339 15.28 -33.58 -5.83
CA VAL A 339 15.83 -34.87 -6.29
C VAL A 339 14.83 -35.48 -7.26
N TYR A 340 15.33 -36.08 -8.34
CA TYR A 340 14.50 -36.67 -9.39
C TYR A 340 15.17 -37.93 -9.98
N PHE A 341 14.42 -39.02 -10.04
CA PHE A 341 14.86 -40.31 -10.58
C PHE A 341 13.84 -40.79 -11.62
N PRO A 342 14.11 -40.60 -12.93
CA PRO A 342 13.23 -41.13 -13.97
C PRO A 342 13.22 -42.66 -14.02
N ASP A 343 14.30 -43.31 -13.57
CA ASP A 343 14.45 -44.75 -13.51
C ASP A 343 15.34 -45.15 -12.31
N GLY A 344 15.55 -46.45 -12.10
CA GLY A 344 16.32 -46.96 -10.96
C GLY A 344 17.83 -46.74 -11.04
N LEU A 345 18.35 -46.26 -12.18
CA LEU A 345 19.79 -46.11 -12.42
C LEU A 345 20.21 -44.64 -12.55
N ASN A 346 19.44 -43.86 -13.29
CA ASN A 346 19.74 -42.47 -13.58
C ASN A 346 19.07 -41.56 -12.54
N GLY A 347 19.87 -40.76 -11.85
CA GLY A 347 19.44 -39.82 -10.82
C GLY A 347 19.92 -38.41 -11.10
N TYR A 348 19.10 -37.43 -10.75
CA TYR A 348 19.38 -36.01 -10.94
C TYR A 348 19.07 -35.24 -9.66
N ILE A 349 19.95 -34.30 -9.29
CA ILE A 349 19.70 -33.36 -8.19
C ILE A 349 19.89 -31.95 -8.72
N ALA A 350 18.86 -31.13 -8.57
CA ALA A 350 18.96 -29.69 -8.78
C ALA A 350 19.32 -29.06 -7.45
N ASP A 351 20.18 -28.03 -7.49
CA ASP A 351 20.60 -27.31 -6.30
C ASP A 351 20.34 -25.80 -6.42
N GLU A 352 20.31 -25.14 -5.26
CA GLU A 352 20.06 -23.70 -5.17
C GLU A 352 21.24 -22.83 -5.62
N SER A 353 22.40 -23.44 -5.90
CA SER A 353 23.63 -22.74 -6.32
C SER A 353 23.81 -22.68 -7.84
N GLY A 354 22.86 -23.28 -8.59
CA GLY A 354 22.88 -23.40 -10.05
C GLY A 354 23.67 -24.60 -10.57
N THR A 355 23.84 -25.64 -9.76
CA THR A 355 24.49 -26.89 -10.13
C THR A 355 23.46 -28.00 -10.29
N VAL A 356 23.61 -28.80 -11.35
CA VAL A 356 22.91 -30.06 -11.52
C VAL A 356 23.87 -31.20 -11.22
N TRP A 357 23.45 -32.14 -10.40
CA TRP A 357 24.23 -33.32 -10.06
C TRP A 357 23.63 -34.54 -10.75
N THR A 358 24.47 -35.32 -11.43
CA THR A 358 24.05 -36.51 -12.17
C THR A 358 24.60 -37.77 -11.53
N SER A 359 23.78 -38.82 -11.52
CA SER A 359 24.16 -40.17 -11.11
C SER A 359 23.68 -41.15 -12.16
N ASN A 360 24.48 -42.17 -12.41
CA ASN A 360 24.19 -43.30 -13.31
C ASN A 360 24.38 -44.65 -12.60
N ASP A 361 24.47 -44.64 -11.28
CA ASP A 361 24.68 -45.82 -10.45
C ASP A 361 23.53 -46.06 -9.45
N GLY A 362 22.38 -45.41 -9.64
CA GLY A 362 21.24 -45.49 -8.73
C GLY A 362 21.35 -44.56 -7.52
N GLY A 363 22.21 -43.53 -7.60
CA GLY A 363 22.33 -42.50 -6.58
C GLY A 363 23.39 -42.75 -5.50
N PHE A 364 24.34 -43.66 -5.72
CA PHE A 364 25.46 -43.84 -4.79
C PHE A 364 26.51 -42.74 -4.97
N ASN A 365 26.84 -42.41 -6.23
CA ASN A 365 27.76 -41.33 -6.58
C ASN A 365 27.06 -40.28 -7.42
N PHE A 366 27.31 -39.01 -7.10
CA PHE A 366 26.83 -37.86 -7.84
C PHE A 366 27.98 -36.99 -8.34
N TYR A 367 27.88 -36.56 -9.60
CA TYR A 367 28.85 -35.73 -10.30
C TYR A 367 28.27 -34.34 -10.57
N PRO A 368 28.93 -33.24 -10.16
CA PRO A 368 28.41 -31.89 -10.35
C PRO A 368 28.64 -31.38 -11.77
N ASN A 369 27.67 -30.62 -12.29
CA ASN A 369 27.83 -29.77 -13.46
C ASN A 369 27.21 -28.40 -13.15
N ARG A 370 28.03 -27.37 -12.97
CA ARG A 370 27.57 -26.03 -12.63
C ARG A 370 27.20 -25.27 -13.89
N LEU A 371 25.92 -24.94 -14.04
CA LEU A 371 25.38 -24.28 -15.23
C LEU A 371 25.18 -22.78 -15.01
N THR A 372 24.86 -22.36 -13.79
CA THR A 372 24.55 -20.98 -13.45
C THR A 372 24.87 -20.66 -11.98
N HIS A 373 24.53 -19.45 -11.54
CA HIS A 373 24.55 -19.01 -10.14
C HIS A 373 23.16 -18.93 -9.51
N LEU A 374 22.11 -19.11 -10.32
CA LEU A 374 20.71 -19.02 -9.91
C LEU A 374 20.15 -20.39 -9.48
N ALA A 375 19.19 -20.38 -8.56
CA ALA A 375 18.62 -21.61 -8.02
C ALA A 375 17.78 -22.38 -9.05
N PHE A 376 17.98 -23.69 -9.14
CA PHE A 376 17.05 -24.59 -9.81
C PHE A 376 15.94 -25.02 -8.85
N HIS A 377 14.71 -25.11 -9.34
CA HIS A 377 13.55 -25.48 -8.52
C HIS A 377 12.98 -26.85 -8.88
N ASP A 378 13.07 -27.26 -10.15
CA ASP A 378 12.50 -28.51 -10.61
C ASP A 378 13.27 -29.11 -11.79
N ILE A 379 13.19 -30.44 -11.91
CA ILE A 379 13.80 -31.23 -12.97
C ILE A 379 12.74 -32.15 -13.56
N HIS A 380 12.70 -32.27 -14.88
CA HIS A 380 11.83 -33.22 -15.55
C HIS A 380 12.49 -33.87 -16.76
N ARG A 381 12.31 -35.18 -16.90
CA ARG A 381 12.74 -35.92 -18.10
C ARG A 381 11.52 -36.28 -18.95
N THR A 382 11.55 -35.89 -20.20
CA THR A 382 10.52 -36.22 -21.19
C THR A 382 10.58 -37.70 -21.57
N THR A 383 9.51 -38.22 -22.15
CA THR A 383 9.45 -39.59 -22.70
C THR A 383 10.51 -39.85 -23.77
N ASN A 384 10.94 -38.81 -24.48
CA ASN A 384 11.95 -38.90 -25.53
C ASN A 384 13.38 -38.86 -24.96
N GLY A 385 13.53 -38.81 -23.63
CA GLY A 385 14.81 -38.86 -22.93
C GLY A 385 15.46 -37.50 -22.70
N GLU A 386 14.91 -36.40 -23.22
CA GLU A 386 15.41 -35.05 -22.99
C GLU A 386 15.10 -34.57 -21.58
N ILE A 387 16.03 -33.83 -20.98
CA ILE A 387 15.95 -33.35 -19.60
C ILE A 387 15.80 -31.84 -19.61
N PHE A 388 14.91 -31.34 -18.76
CA PHE A 388 14.71 -29.92 -18.56
C PHE A 388 14.95 -29.54 -17.09
N LEU A 389 15.62 -28.42 -16.89
CA LEU A 389 15.81 -27.78 -15.58
C LEU A 389 15.11 -26.43 -15.59
N ALA A 390 14.23 -26.20 -14.62
CA ALA A 390 13.53 -24.92 -14.46
C ALA A 390 13.88 -24.32 -13.10
N GLY A 391 14.00 -23.00 -13.04
CA GLY A 391 14.42 -22.33 -11.80
C GLY A 391 14.10 -20.86 -11.70
N GLU A 392 14.80 -20.22 -10.77
CA GLU A 392 14.64 -18.82 -10.42
C GLU A 392 14.93 -17.90 -11.62
N ARG A 393 14.23 -16.76 -11.67
CA ARG A 393 14.34 -15.76 -12.75
C ARG A 393 14.16 -16.34 -14.16
N GLY A 394 13.42 -17.43 -14.26
CA GLY A 394 12.93 -17.94 -15.54
C GLY A 394 13.99 -18.69 -16.31
N ILE A 395 15.05 -19.11 -15.63
CA ILE A 395 16.05 -19.98 -16.23
C ILE A 395 15.40 -21.29 -16.65
N LEU A 396 15.77 -21.72 -17.85
CA LEU A 396 15.33 -22.99 -18.42
C LEU A 396 16.52 -23.58 -19.18
N TYR A 397 16.94 -24.77 -18.80
CA TYR A 397 17.99 -25.50 -19.52
C TYR A 397 17.44 -26.80 -20.07
N ARG A 398 17.95 -27.20 -21.23
CA ARG A 398 17.60 -28.46 -21.91
C ARG A 398 18.85 -29.28 -22.18
N SER A 399 18.81 -30.56 -21.88
CA SER A 399 19.82 -31.54 -22.25
C SER A 399 19.23 -32.63 -23.15
N ARG A 400 19.97 -33.01 -24.19
CA ARG A 400 19.59 -34.07 -25.15
C ARG A 400 20.40 -35.36 -24.98
N ASP A 401 21.42 -35.34 -24.11
CA ASP A 401 22.44 -36.38 -23.98
C ASP A 401 22.53 -36.93 -22.55
N GLY A 402 21.43 -36.89 -21.82
CA GLY A 402 21.34 -37.45 -20.46
C GLY A 402 21.95 -36.58 -19.36
N GLY A 403 22.23 -35.30 -19.64
CA GLY A 403 22.76 -34.33 -18.69
C GLY A 403 24.25 -34.00 -18.86
N ASN A 404 24.88 -34.48 -19.95
CA ASN A 404 26.29 -34.23 -20.24
C ASN A 404 26.51 -32.85 -20.87
N GLY A 405 25.58 -32.41 -21.72
CA GLY A 405 25.55 -31.11 -22.38
C GLY A 405 24.20 -30.41 -22.19
N TRP A 406 24.24 -29.08 -22.07
CA TRP A 406 23.08 -28.24 -21.77
C TRP A 406 22.98 -27.05 -22.71
N ILE A 407 21.76 -26.75 -23.14
CA ILE A 407 21.39 -25.59 -23.96
C ILE A 407 20.49 -24.71 -23.10
N GLU A 408 20.76 -23.41 -23.08
CA GLU A 408 19.95 -22.42 -22.36
C GLU A 408 18.76 -21.96 -23.22
N LEU A 409 17.55 -22.04 -22.66
CA LEU A 409 16.27 -21.62 -23.23
C LEU A 409 15.54 -20.61 -22.31
N SER A 410 16.31 -19.90 -21.47
CA SER A 410 15.79 -19.07 -20.37
C SER A 410 14.84 -17.96 -20.84
N HIS A 411 13.75 -17.77 -20.09
CA HIS A 411 12.77 -16.71 -20.31
C HIS A 411 12.62 -15.84 -19.03
N LYS A 412 13.36 -14.73 -18.96
CA LYS A 412 13.58 -13.88 -17.76
C LYS A 412 12.35 -13.18 -17.13
N ARG A 413 11.15 -13.43 -17.65
CA ARG A 413 9.91 -12.80 -17.18
C ARG A 413 9.33 -13.49 -15.95
N TYR A 414 9.45 -14.81 -15.85
CA TYR A 414 8.77 -15.61 -14.83
C TYR A 414 9.78 -16.19 -13.86
N ASN A 415 9.33 -16.68 -12.70
CA ASN A 415 10.15 -17.51 -11.81
C ASN A 415 9.53 -18.90 -11.82
N PHE A 416 10.19 -19.89 -12.44
CA PHE A 416 9.60 -21.21 -12.64
C PHE A 416 9.80 -22.11 -11.43
N ILE A 417 8.72 -22.73 -10.96
CA ILE A 417 8.73 -23.60 -9.77
C ILE A 417 8.44 -25.07 -10.11
N ARG A 418 7.83 -25.35 -11.26
CA ARG A 418 7.57 -26.72 -11.75
C ARG A 418 7.69 -26.83 -13.25
N ILE A 419 8.15 -27.99 -13.71
CA ILE A 419 8.14 -28.39 -15.11
C ILE A 419 7.59 -29.81 -15.27
N TRP A 420 6.76 -30.04 -16.27
CA TRP A 420 6.32 -31.38 -16.67
C TRP A 420 6.05 -31.44 -18.17
N SER A 421 5.91 -32.65 -18.70
CA SER A 421 5.65 -32.87 -20.12
C SER A 421 4.57 -33.92 -20.36
N PHE A 422 3.86 -33.78 -21.47
CA PHE A 422 3.02 -34.84 -22.01
C PHE A 422 3.47 -35.23 -23.41
N ALA A 423 3.58 -36.54 -23.66
CA ALA A 423 3.78 -37.05 -24.99
C ALA A 423 2.45 -36.96 -25.76
N GLY A 424 2.41 -36.11 -26.79
CA GLY A 424 1.34 -36.11 -27.78
C GLY A 424 1.63 -37.10 -28.92
N PRO A 425 0.66 -37.31 -29.83
CA PRO A 425 0.84 -38.18 -30.99
C PRO A 425 1.99 -37.75 -31.91
N ASP A 426 2.13 -36.43 -32.13
CA ASP A 426 3.10 -35.86 -33.07
C ASP A 426 4.19 -35.00 -32.38
N THR A 427 3.89 -34.41 -31.22
CA THR A 427 4.81 -33.52 -30.50
C THR A 427 4.71 -33.70 -28.98
N THR A 428 5.81 -33.42 -28.27
CA THR A 428 5.83 -33.34 -26.80
C THR A 428 5.43 -31.93 -26.38
N GLU A 429 4.38 -31.83 -25.58
CA GLU A 429 3.96 -30.57 -24.97
C GLU A 429 4.66 -30.40 -23.62
N LEU A 430 5.26 -29.24 -23.42
CA LEU A 430 5.90 -28.87 -22.16
C LEU A 430 5.04 -27.86 -21.41
N PHE A 431 5.02 -28.01 -20.09
CA PHE A 431 4.30 -27.13 -19.20
C PHE A 431 5.24 -26.61 -18.12
N LEU A 432 5.11 -25.33 -17.82
CA LEU A 432 5.82 -24.66 -16.74
C LEU A 432 4.81 -24.02 -15.81
N MET A 433 5.03 -24.12 -14.50
CA MET A 433 4.31 -23.33 -13.52
C MET A 433 5.26 -22.30 -12.91
N ASP A 434 4.82 -21.05 -12.81
CA ASP A 434 5.57 -19.99 -12.16
C ASP A 434 5.26 -19.86 -10.66
N SER A 435 6.01 -19.00 -9.96
CA SER A 435 5.88 -18.76 -8.53
C SER A 435 4.52 -18.20 -8.10
N LEU A 436 3.72 -17.68 -9.04
CA LEU A 436 2.38 -17.16 -8.85
C LEU A 436 1.30 -18.22 -9.14
N GLY A 437 1.68 -19.38 -9.69
CA GLY A 437 0.76 -20.45 -10.09
C GLY A 437 0.22 -20.29 -11.51
N ASN A 438 0.78 -19.39 -12.33
CA ASN A 438 0.48 -19.33 -13.75
C ASN A 438 1.08 -20.55 -14.43
N ILE A 439 0.35 -21.16 -15.34
CA ILE A 439 0.83 -22.26 -16.16
C ILE A 439 1.09 -21.73 -17.56
N LEU A 440 2.26 -22.02 -18.10
CA LEU A 440 2.63 -21.77 -19.49
C LEU A 440 2.70 -23.11 -20.22
N ILE A 441 2.40 -23.09 -21.52
CA ILE A 441 2.54 -24.24 -22.41
C ILE A 441 3.50 -23.90 -23.55
N SER A 442 4.32 -24.87 -23.92
CA SER A 442 5.14 -24.86 -25.13
C SER A 442 4.85 -26.12 -25.95
N THR A 443 4.61 -25.93 -27.25
CA THR A 443 4.41 -27.01 -28.23
C THR A 443 5.64 -27.25 -29.10
N ASP A 444 6.70 -26.48 -28.89
CA ASP A 444 7.94 -26.46 -29.68
C ASP A 444 9.18 -26.73 -28.81
N LEU A 445 9.01 -27.55 -27.76
CA LEU A 445 10.09 -28.02 -26.88
C LEU A 445 10.84 -26.89 -26.14
N GLY A 446 10.10 -25.84 -25.76
CA GLY A 446 10.55 -24.78 -24.86
C GLY A 446 11.07 -23.53 -25.55
N GLU A 447 11.00 -23.45 -26.89
CA GLU A 447 11.42 -22.27 -27.66
C GLU A 447 10.42 -21.11 -27.47
N HIS A 448 9.11 -21.39 -27.53
CA HIS A 448 8.06 -20.40 -27.29
C HIS A 448 7.10 -20.85 -26.20
N TRP A 449 6.75 -19.90 -25.33
CA TRP A 449 5.86 -20.12 -24.20
C TRP A 449 4.61 -19.25 -24.31
N ASN A 450 3.46 -19.91 -24.28
CA ASN A 450 2.16 -19.25 -24.28
C ASN A 450 1.50 -19.39 -22.90
N PRO A 451 0.88 -18.33 -22.35
CA PRO A 451 0.05 -18.46 -21.16
C PRO A 451 -1.05 -19.50 -21.38
N PHE A 452 -1.00 -20.56 -20.58
CA PHE A 452 -1.98 -21.63 -20.61
C PHE A 452 -3.08 -21.39 -19.57
N TYR A 453 -2.70 -21.02 -18.35
CA TYR A 453 -3.62 -20.79 -17.26
C TYR A 453 -3.12 -19.71 -16.30
N THR A 454 -4.05 -18.90 -15.80
CA THR A 454 -3.81 -17.83 -14.81
C THR A 454 -4.80 -18.03 -13.67
N PRO A 455 -4.34 -18.29 -12.43
CA PRO A 455 -5.24 -18.51 -11.31
C PRO A 455 -6.02 -17.23 -10.98
N MET A 456 -7.34 -17.37 -10.79
CA MET A 456 -8.20 -16.24 -10.42
C MET A 456 -8.07 -15.87 -8.94
N ASN A 457 -7.90 -16.87 -8.05
CA ASN A 457 -7.87 -16.68 -6.59
C ASN A 457 -6.80 -17.55 -5.93
N GLY A 458 -5.71 -16.91 -5.48
CA GLY A 458 -4.63 -17.58 -4.74
C GLY A 458 -3.71 -18.45 -5.61
N LYS A 459 -2.52 -18.71 -5.10
CA LYS A 459 -1.49 -19.51 -5.80
C LYS A 459 -1.90 -20.99 -5.88
N LEU A 460 -1.62 -21.63 -7.02
CA LEU A 460 -1.65 -23.08 -7.15
C LEU A 460 -0.31 -23.70 -6.76
N TRP A 461 -0.36 -24.83 -6.07
CA TRP A 461 0.82 -25.57 -5.61
C TRP A 461 1.03 -26.89 -6.35
N ALA A 462 -0.06 -27.54 -6.77
CA ALA A 462 0.01 -28.76 -7.57
C ALA A 462 -1.16 -28.86 -8.54
N ASN A 463 -0.93 -29.57 -9.64
CA ASN A 463 -1.85 -29.81 -10.74
C ASN A 463 -1.77 -31.28 -11.20
N LEU A 464 -2.90 -31.85 -11.59
CA LEU A 464 -3.05 -33.25 -11.98
C LEU A 464 -3.95 -33.31 -13.21
N LEU A 465 -3.43 -33.90 -14.28
CA LEU A 465 -4.21 -34.13 -15.49
C LEU A 465 -5.19 -35.29 -15.25
N LEU A 466 -6.49 -35.02 -15.36
CA LEU A 466 -7.53 -36.05 -15.20
C LEU A 466 -7.95 -36.66 -16.53
N GLU A 467 -8.10 -35.83 -17.57
CA GLU A 467 -8.58 -36.28 -18.88
C GLU A 467 -7.96 -35.42 -19.98
N ARG A 468 -7.55 -36.06 -21.08
CA ARG A 468 -7.19 -35.41 -22.34
C ARG A 468 -7.99 -36.04 -23.46
N LYS A 469 -8.89 -35.27 -24.07
CA LYS A 469 -9.74 -35.72 -25.18
C LYS A 469 -8.99 -35.59 -26.50
N GLU A 470 -9.33 -36.43 -27.49
CA GLU A 470 -8.73 -36.41 -28.84
C GLU A 470 -8.84 -35.06 -29.55
N ASN A 471 -9.83 -34.25 -29.19
CA ASN A 471 -10.01 -32.89 -29.71
C ASN A 471 -9.11 -31.83 -29.03
N GLY A 472 -8.12 -32.24 -28.24
CA GLY A 472 -7.20 -31.36 -27.51
C GLY A 472 -7.78 -30.73 -26.24
N LYS A 473 -9.02 -31.08 -25.85
CA LYS A 473 -9.60 -30.59 -24.58
C LYS A 473 -8.93 -31.28 -23.40
N ILE A 474 -8.44 -30.45 -22.49
CA ILE A 474 -7.75 -30.85 -21.27
C ILE A 474 -8.64 -30.57 -20.06
N LYS A 475 -8.65 -31.51 -19.12
CA LYS A 475 -9.28 -31.39 -17.80
C LYS A 475 -8.23 -31.60 -16.73
N MET A 476 -7.94 -30.56 -15.96
CA MET A 476 -6.94 -30.57 -14.88
C MET A 476 -7.61 -30.29 -13.54
N LEU A 477 -7.23 -31.07 -12.55
CA LEU A 477 -7.46 -30.75 -11.16
C LEU A 477 -6.30 -29.91 -10.64
N ASN A 478 -6.59 -28.93 -9.79
CA ASN A 478 -5.58 -28.13 -9.12
C ASN A 478 -5.86 -28.04 -7.63
N VAL A 479 -4.79 -27.98 -6.86
CA VAL A 479 -4.83 -27.69 -5.42
C VAL A 479 -3.91 -26.53 -5.11
N GLY A 480 -4.31 -25.69 -4.15
CA GLY A 480 -3.64 -24.42 -3.91
C GLY A 480 -3.85 -23.82 -2.53
N GLU A 481 -3.60 -22.51 -2.46
CA GLU A 481 -3.83 -21.71 -1.26
C GLU A 481 -5.29 -21.75 -0.78
N TYR A 482 -5.53 -21.41 0.48
CA TYR A 482 -6.88 -21.34 1.07
C TYR A 482 -7.73 -22.61 0.89
N ARG A 483 -7.13 -23.80 1.01
CA ARG A 483 -7.77 -25.11 0.78
C ARG A 483 -8.42 -25.23 -0.60
N THR A 484 -7.93 -24.46 -1.58
CA THR A 484 -8.53 -24.41 -2.91
C THR A 484 -8.37 -25.76 -3.60
N VAL A 485 -9.49 -26.28 -4.07
CA VAL A 485 -9.58 -27.37 -5.04
C VAL A 485 -10.36 -26.81 -6.22
N SER A 486 -9.72 -26.74 -7.37
CA SER A 486 -10.33 -26.19 -8.58
C SER A 486 -10.14 -27.13 -9.76
N LEU A 487 -11.11 -27.11 -10.66
CA LEU A 487 -11.10 -27.90 -11.88
C LEU A 487 -11.09 -26.97 -13.08
N THR A 488 -10.05 -27.11 -13.90
CA THR A 488 -9.83 -26.32 -15.10
C THR A 488 -10.14 -27.17 -16.33
N GLU A 489 -11.08 -26.70 -17.15
CA GLU A 489 -11.49 -27.37 -18.39
C GLU A 489 -11.30 -26.43 -19.59
N SER A 490 -10.82 -26.99 -20.71
CA SER A 490 -10.76 -26.27 -21.98
C SER A 490 -12.16 -26.16 -22.63
N LYS A 491 -12.67 -24.93 -22.74
CA LYS A 491 -13.96 -24.60 -23.36
C LYS A 491 -13.79 -23.44 -24.34
N ASP A 492 -14.10 -23.68 -25.62
CA ASP A 492 -14.10 -22.67 -26.69
C ASP A 492 -12.76 -21.91 -26.80
N GLN A 493 -11.65 -22.65 -26.79
CA GLN A 493 -10.26 -22.13 -26.80
C GLN A 493 -9.86 -21.28 -25.58
N LYS A 494 -10.71 -21.21 -24.55
CA LYS A 494 -10.39 -20.59 -23.25
C LYS A 494 -10.46 -21.64 -22.14
N PHE A 495 -9.70 -21.41 -21.07
CA PHE A 495 -9.79 -22.23 -19.88
C PHE A 495 -10.83 -21.68 -18.94
N VAL A 496 -11.81 -22.49 -18.59
CA VAL A 496 -12.81 -22.18 -17.57
C VAL A 496 -12.43 -22.95 -16.32
N THR A 497 -12.24 -22.22 -15.22
CA THR A 497 -11.96 -22.83 -13.92
C THR A 497 -13.18 -22.77 -13.04
N THR A 498 -13.51 -23.93 -12.49
CA THR A 498 -14.61 -24.13 -11.56
C THR A 498 -14.03 -24.42 -10.18
N LEU A 499 -14.43 -23.65 -9.18
CA LEU A 499 -14.03 -23.88 -7.80
C LEU A 499 -14.89 -25.00 -7.22
N ILE A 500 -14.27 -26.09 -6.78
CA ILE A 500 -14.97 -27.23 -6.18
C ILE A 500 -15.08 -27.03 -4.67
N ALA A 501 -13.97 -26.68 -4.03
CA ALA A 501 -13.90 -26.50 -2.58
C ALA A 501 -12.83 -25.45 -2.20
N GLY A 502 -12.98 -24.87 -1.01
CA GLY A 502 -12.07 -23.86 -0.48
C GLY A 502 -12.15 -22.53 -1.23
N GLY A 503 -11.02 -21.82 -1.29
CA GLY A 503 -10.90 -20.50 -1.91
C GLY A 503 -10.99 -19.34 -0.91
N ASP A 504 -10.61 -18.15 -1.38
CA ASP A 504 -10.75 -16.91 -0.61
C ASP A 504 -12.24 -16.52 -0.56
N SER A 505 -12.85 -16.62 0.62
CA SER A 505 -14.24 -16.25 0.85
C SER A 505 -14.31 -14.90 1.55
N VAL A 506 -15.02 -13.95 0.94
CA VAL A 506 -15.12 -12.54 1.36
C VAL A 506 -15.62 -12.37 2.80
N PHE A 507 -16.38 -13.34 3.33
CA PHE A 507 -16.97 -13.27 4.67
C PHE A 507 -16.17 -14.00 5.76
N THR A 508 -14.97 -14.50 5.45
CA THR A 508 -14.11 -15.13 6.48
C THR A 508 -13.45 -14.07 7.36
N ILE A 509 -13.12 -14.45 8.61
CA ILE A 509 -12.35 -13.59 9.53
C ILE A 509 -11.05 -13.14 8.88
N TYR A 510 -10.36 -14.05 8.17
CA TYR A 510 -9.16 -13.76 7.40
C TYR A 510 -9.37 -12.60 6.41
N SER A 511 -10.38 -12.67 5.55
CA SER A 511 -10.61 -11.65 4.51
C SER A 511 -11.03 -10.31 5.13
N VAL A 512 -11.80 -10.33 6.23
CA VAL A 512 -12.13 -9.10 6.99
C VAL A 512 -10.88 -8.46 7.59
N LEU A 513 -10.02 -9.23 8.26
CA LEU A 513 -8.77 -8.73 8.85
C LEU A 513 -7.81 -8.19 7.78
N ARG A 514 -7.68 -8.92 6.66
CA ARG A 514 -6.84 -8.52 5.52
C ARG A 514 -7.25 -7.16 4.93
N ILE A 515 -8.53 -6.82 4.98
CA ILE A 515 -9.03 -5.50 4.53
C ILE A 515 -8.91 -4.46 5.66
N LEU A 516 -9.30 -4.81 6.89
CA LEU A 516 -9.37 -3.89 8.02
C LEU A 516 -7.99 -3.36 8.44
N PHE A 517 -6.97 -4.21 8.51
CA PHE A 517 -5.65 -3.81 8.99
C PHE A 517 -5.00 -2.73 8.11
N PRO A 518 -4.90 -2.88 6.78
CA PRO A 518 -4.40 -1.81 5.91
C PRO A 518 -5.21 -0.51 6.02
N LEU A 519 -6.54 -0.60 6.09
CA LEU A 519 -7.40 0.59 6.26
C LEU A 519 -7.13 1.30 7.59
N SER A 520 -6.99 0.54 8.67
CA SER A 520 -6.64 1.08 9.98
C SER A 520 -5.24 1.70 10.00
N GLY A 521 -4.28 1.10 9.29
CA GLY A 521 -2.93 1.62 9.14
C GLY A 521 -2.90 2.95 8.39
N ILE A 522 -3.60 3.06 7.26
CA ILE A 522 -3.75 4.31 6.50
C ILE A 522 -4.41 5.38 7.37
N TRP A 523 -5.48 5.03 8.08
CA TRP A 523 -6.17 5.94 8.99
C TRP A 523 -5.27 6.43 10.13
N LEU A 524 -4.53 5.52 10.79
CA LEU A 524 -3.57 5.87 11.84
C LEU A 524 -2.42 6.73 11.31
N PHE A 525 -1.93 6.45 10.10
CA PHE A 525 -0.89 7.25 9.47
C PHE A 525 -1.33 8.70 9.30
N PHE A 526 -2.48 8.95 8.64
CA PHE A 526 -2.98 10.31 8.47
C PHE A 526 -3.41 10.97 9.79
N LEU A 527 -3.94 10.20 10.75
CA LEU A 527 -4.24 10.69 12.09
C LEU A 527 -2.98 11.22 12.77
N SER A 528 -1.89 10.47 12.73
CA SER A 528 -0.60 10.87 13.31
C SER A 528 -0.05 12.11 12.61
N LEU A 529 -0.17 12.16 11.28
CA LEU A 529 0.29 13.26 10.44
C LEU A 529 -0.43 14.56 10.80
N TYR A 530 -1.77 14.54 10.92
CA TYR A 530 -2.57 15.73 11.26
C TYR A 530 -2.56 16.10 12.75
N SER A 531 -2.21 15.17 13.64
CA SER A 531 -2.16 15.44 15.08
C SER A 531 -0.77 15.86 15.57
N LEU A 532 0.31 15.37 14.97
CA LEU A 532 1.67 15.52 15.48
C LEU A 532 2.49 16.60 14.74
N ILE A 533 2.27 16.78 13.44
CA ILE A 533 3.08 17.69 12.62
C ILE A 533 2.76 19.17 12.88
N PRO A 534 1.49 19.61 12.95
CA PRO A 534 1.19 21.02 13.19
C PRO A 534 1.79 21.50 14.52
N ASN A 535 2.25 22.76 14.57
CA ASN A 535 2.75 23.35 15.81
C ASN A 535 1.62 23.87 16.73
N THR A 536 0.55 23.08 16.87
CA THR A 536 -0.60 23.39 17.72
C THR A 536 -1.23 22.12 18.25
N LYS A 537 -2.00 22.22 19.34
CA LYS A 537 -2.78 21.10 19.85
C LYS A 537 -4.03 20.92 18.97
N VAL A 538 -3.98 19.94 18.09
CA VAL A 538 -5.12 19.55 17.23
C VAL A 538 -5.99 18.55 17.99
N SER A 539 -7.32 18.73 17.95
CA SER A 539 -8.24 17.80 18.60
C SER A 539 -8.28 16.46 17.86
N LEU A 540 -8.09 15.34 18.58
CA LEU A 540 -8.10 14.00 17.98
C LEU A 540 -9.41 13.66 17.25
N LYS A 541 -10.55 14.21 17.69
CA LYS A 541 -11.85 14.02 17.02
C LYS A 541 -11.85 14.64 15.61
N ALA A 542 -11.31 15.84 15.46
CA ALA A 542 -11.19 16.49 14.14
C ALA A 542 -10.18 15.75 13.26
N SER A 543 -9.01 15.41 13.80
CA SER A 543 -7.97 14.67 13.07
C SER A 543 -8.43 13.30 12.62
N SER A 544 -9.24 12.59 13.44
CA SER A 544 -9.82 11.29 13.09
C SER A 544 -10.73 11.36 11.88
N VAL A 545 -11.60 12.38 11.81
CA VAL A 545 -12.52 12.56 10.68
C VAL A 545 -11.73 13.00 9.44
N GLY A 546 -10.80 13.95 9.60
CA GLY A 546 -9.90 14.36 8.51
C GLY A 546 -9.12 13.18 7.94
N ALA A 547 -8.50 12.36 8.79
CA ALA A 547 -7.75 11.17 8.40
C ALA A 547 -8.61 10.13 7.67
N ALA A 548 -9.85 9.90 8.12
CA ALA A 548 -10.77 8.98 7.45
C ALA A 548 -11.14 9.47 6.04
N VAL A 549 -11.44 10.77 5.89
CA VAL A 549 -11.74 11.35 4.58
C VAL A 549 -10.52 11.33 3.67
N THR A 550 -9.34 11.69 4.16
CA THR A 550 -8.08 11.59 3.41
C THR A 550 -7.81 10.16 2.96
N GLY A 551 -7.97 9.18 3.85
CA GLY A 551 -7.78 7.76 3.54
C GLY A 551 -8.68 7.30 2.39
N ILE A 552 -9.95 7.70 2.39
CA ILE A 552 -10.89 7.39 1.30
C ILE A 552 -10.43 8.05 -0.01
N ILE A 553 -10.11 9.36 0.01
CA ILE A 553 -9.64 10.07 -1.18
C ILE A 553 -8.35 9.45 -1.72
N PHE A 554 -7.43 9.07 -0.83
CA PHE A 554 -6.18 8.41 -1.17
C PHE A 554 -6.40 7.05 -1.84
N LEU A 555 -7.31 6.22 -1.33
CA LEU A 555 -7.65 4.92 -1.95
C LEU A 555 -8.31 5.09 -3.32
N VAL A 556 -9.23 6.06 -3.45
CA VAL A 556 -9.86 6.39 -4.75
C VAL A 556 -8.80 6.88 -5.74
N PHE A 557 -7.85 7.70 -5.29
CA PHE A 557 -6.73 8.15 -6.10
C PHE A 557 -5.85 6.98 -6.54
N LEU A 558 -5.46 6.07 -5.64
CA LEU A 558 -4.66 4.90 -6.00
C LEU A 558 -5.35 4.03 -7.05
N TRP A 559 -6.64 3.76 -6.86
CA TRP A 559 -7.44 3.00 -7.83
C TRP A 559 -7.52 3.71 -9.19
N GLY A 560 -7.83 5.02 -9.20
CA GLY A 560 -7.90 5.80 -10.43
C GLY A 560 -6.54 5.93 -11.14
N PHE A 561 -5.46 6.07 -10.37
CA PHE A 561 -4.10 6.14 -10.88
C PHE A 561 -3.66 4.81 -11.49
N GLN A 562 -4.03 3.68 -10.87
CA GLN A 562 -3.79 2.35 -11.43
C GLN A 562 -4.50 2.15 -12.77
N VAL A 563 -5.79 2.53 -12.86
CA VAL A 563 -6.57 2.47 -14.11
C VAL A 563 -5.94 3.35 -15.21
N TYR A 564 -5.47 4.55 -14.82
CA TYR A 564 -4.75 5.43 -15.74
C TYR A 564 -3.47 4.79 -16.28
N LEU A 565 -2.65 4.19 -15.40
CA LEU A 565 -1.41 3.51 -15.79
C LEU A 565 -1.65 2.29 -16.70
N SER A 566 -2.67 1.48 -16.42
CA SER A 566 -2.97 0.29 -17.24
C SER A 566 -3.40 0.70 -18.65
N SER A 567 -4.28 1.70 -18.77
CA SER A 567 -4.69 2.25 -20.06
C SER A 567 -3.53 2.89 -20.82
N PHE A 568 -2.66 3.62 -20.12
CA PHE A 568 -1.48 4.23 -20.73
C PHE A 568 -0.50 3.18 -21.27
N SER A 569 -0.29 2.09 -20.54
CA SER A 569 0.58 0.99 -20.96
C SER A 569 0.06 0.24 -22.20
N GLU A 570 -1.24 0.07 -22.36
CA GLU A 570 -1.80 -0.66 -23.51
C GLU A 570 -1.77 0.15 -24.81
N THR A 571 -1.99 1.47 -24.73
CA THR A 571 -2.21 2.33 -25.91
C THR A 571 -0.96 3.00 -26.49
N THR A 572 0.15 3.11 -25.73
CA THR A 572 1.34 3.86 -26.17
C THR A 572 2.48 2.97 -26.66
N MET A 573 3.17 3.40 -27.74
CA MET A 573 4.35 2.71 -28.24
C MET A 573 5.46 2.67 -27.18
N ILE A 574 6.22 1.57 -27.15
CA ILE A 574 7.25 1.26 -26.15
C ILE A 574 8.23 2.42 -25.91
N ILE A 575 8.61 3.17 -26.95
CA ILE A 575 9.57 4.27 -26.88
C ILE A 575 9.04 5.45 -26.05
N TYR A 576 7.73 5.73 -26.10
CA TYR A 576 7.12 6.82 -25.34
C TYR A 576 6.87 6.47 -23.86
N LYS A 577 6.90 5.18 -23.50
CA LYS A 577 6.66 4.73 -22.12
C LYS A 577 7.76 5.18 -21.16
N ALA A 578 9.02 5.07 -21.56
CA ALA A 578 10.15 5.49 -20.73
C ALA A 578 10.16 7.00 -20.49
N LEU A 579 9.84 7.80 -21.52
CA LEU A 579 9.78 9.26 -21.40
C LEU A 579 8.59 9.72 -20.54
N ALA A 580 7.45 9.03 -20.61
CA ALA A 580 6.25 9.36 -19.86
C ALA A 580 6.36 9.06 -18.35
N ALA A 581 7.31 8.20 -17.94
CA ALA A 581 7.52 7.86 -16.54
C ALA A 581 7.77 9.11 -15.67
N VAL A 582 8.56 10.07 -16.17
CA VAL A 582 8.91 11.29 -15.41
C VAL A 582 7.67 12.17 -15.17
N PRO A 583 6.91 12.63 -16.18
CA PRO A 583 5.69 13.41 -15.94
C PRO A 583 4.64 12.68 -15.09
N ILE A 584 4.46 11.38 -15.29
CA ILE A 584 3.51 10.55 -14.52
C ILE A 584 3.92 10.49 -13.05
N PHE A 585 5.20 10.29 -12.78
CA PHE A 585 5.74 10.29 -11.42
C PHE A 585 5.57 11.65 -10.74
N LEU A 586 5.87 12.75 -11.44
CA LEU A 586 5.67 14.11 -10.95
C LEU A 586 4.20 14.39 -10.61
N LEU A 587 3.28 13.98 -11.48
CA LEU A 587 1.84 14.09 -11.27
C LEU A 587 1.40 13.31 -10.02
N GLY A 588 1.95 12.10 -9.83
CA GLY A 588 1.69 11.26 -8.66
C GLY A 588 2.09 11.96 -7.35
N VAL A 589 3.33 12.42 -7.25
CA VAL A 589 3.83 13.11 -6.04
C VAL A 589 3.05 14.40 -5.75
N TYR A 590 2.71 15.16 -6.80
CA TYR A 590 1.89 16.36 -6.67
C TYR A 590 0.47 16.06 -6.17
N SER A 591 -0.18 15.05 -6.75
CA SER A 591 -1.53 14.64 -6.34
C SER A 591 -1.54 14.15 -4.89
N LEU A 592 -0.53 13.38 -4.46
CA LEU A 592 -0.39 12.96 -3.06
C LEU A 592 -0.25 14.14 -2.11
N SER A 593 0.56 15.14 -2.47
CA SER A 593 0.72 16.36 -1.68
C SER A 593 -0.61 17.12 -1.55
N LEU A 594 -1.40 17.21 -2.62
CA LEU A 594 -2.73 17.82 -2.59
C LEU A 594 -3.68 17.08 -1.65
N ILE A 595 -3.72 15.75 -1.72
CA ILE A 595 -4.59 14.91 -0.88
C ILE A 595 -4.25 15.11 0.60
N VAL A 596 -2.95 15.10 0.94
CA VAL A 596 -2.47 15.32 2.31
C VAL A 596 -2.90 16.70 2.83
N LEU A 597 -2.66 17.77 2.04
CA LEU A 597 -3.02 19.13 2.43
C LEU A 597 -4.54 19.33 2.51
N PHE A 598 -5.32 18.68 1.64
CA PHE A 598 -6.77 18.81 1.64
C PHE A 598 -7.38 18.21 2.92
N GLY A 599 -6.87 17.05 3.34
CA GLY A 599 -7.26 16.47 4.63
C GLY A 599 -6.84 17.30 5.84
N ALA A 600 -5.71 17.99 5.75
CA ALA A 600 -5.28 18.95 6.77
C ALA A 600 -6.24 20.15 6.85
N GLU A 601 -6.70 20.68 5.71
CA GLU A 601 -7.69 21.77 5.66
C GLU A 601 -9.05 21.33 6.20
N ILE A 602 -9.48 20.09 5.92
CA ILE A 602 -10.69 19.48 6.53
C ILE A 602 -10.53 19.41 8.05
N THR A 603 -9.37 18.93 8.52
CA THR A 603 -9.09 18.84 9.96
C THR A 603 -9.13 20.21 10.63
N ALA A 604 -8.49 21.22 10.03
CA ALA A 604 -8.49 22.59 10.53
C ALA A 604 -9.90 23.21 10.50
N SER A 605 -10.70 22.90 9.48
CA SER A 605 -12.09 23.34 9.35
C SER A 605 -12.97 22.72 10.44
N LEU A 606 -12.79 21.44 10.74
CA LEU A 606 -13.50 20.76 11.82
C LEU A 606 -13.09 21.28 13.21
N GLN A 607 -11.82 21.64 13.37
CA GLN A 607 -11.31 22.20 14.63
C GLN A 607 -11.83 23.62 14.89
N PHE A 608 -11.89 24.47 13.87
CA PHE A 608 -12.35 25.86 13.98
C PHE A 608 -13.66 26.07 13.23
N ARG A 609 -14.79 26.09 13.94
CA ARG A 609 -16.13 26.16 13.35
C ARG A 609 -16.33 27.36 12.41
N GLU A 610 -15.76 28.51 12.76
CA GLU A 610 -15.78 29.75 11.98
C GLU A 610 -15.13 29.60 10.59
N ARG A 611 -14.25 28.60 10.44
CA ARG A 611 -13.46 28.36 9.23
C ARG A 611 -14.34 28.04 8.03
N TYR A 612 -15.23 27.06 8.15
CA TYR A 612 -16.12 26.66 7.05
C TYR A 612 -17.42 27.46 6.96
N LEU A 613 -17.68 28.37 7.92
CA LEU A 613 -18.82 29.30 7.87
C LEU A 613 -18.48 30.57 7.06
N ALA A 614 -17.20 30.95 7.00
CA ALA A 614 -16.72 32.15 6.31
C ALA A 614 -17.06 32.28 4.80
N PRO A 615 -17.26 31.21 4.01
CA PRO A 615 -17.69 31.35 2.61
C PRO A 615 -19.20 31.68 2.47
N LEU A 616 -19.98 31.61 3.56
CA LEU A 616 -21.44 31.59 3.52
C LEU A 616 -22.05 32.86 4.13
N HIS A 617 -21.29 33.61 4.92
CA HIS A 617 -21.50 35.05 5.05
C HIS A 617 -20.86 35.69 3.82
N SER A 618 -21.68 36.40 3.04
CA SER A 618 -21.24 37.19 1.89
C SER A 618 -20.00 38.01 2.25
N LEU A 619 -19.15 38.22 1.25
CA LEU A 619 -17.94 39.05 1.25
C LEU A 619 -18.15 40.53 1.66
N GLU A 620 -19.31 40.88 2.22
CA GLU A 620 -19.70 42.21 2.68
C GLU A 620 -19.52 42.43 4.19
N GLU A 621 -19.50 41.39 5.02
CA GLU A 621 -19.47 41.55 6.49
C GLU A 621 -18.16 41.15 7.17
N MET A 622 -17.12 40.80 6.40
CA MET A 622 -15.87 40.28 6.98
C MET A 622 -14.95 41.42 7.46
N HIS A 623 -15.19 41.83 8.72
CA HIS A 623 -14.29 42.56 9.62
C HIS A 623 -14.09 44.07 9.40
N SER A 624 -15.09 44.83 9.80
CA SER A 624 -14.83 45.88 10.78
C SER A 624 -15.70 45.64 12.00
N SER A 625 -15.09 45.43 13.17
CA SER A 625 -15.77 45.71 14.45
C SER A 625 -16.55 47.02 14.27
N PRO A 626 -17.80 47.18 14.77
CA PRO A 626 -18.54 48.44 14.67
C PRO A 626 -17.68 49.66 15.04
N SER A 627 -16.74 49.49 15.99
CA SER A 627 -15.75 50.51 16.37
C SER A 627 -14.71 50.85 15.29
N ASN A 628 -14.26 49.85 14.55
CA ASN A 628 -13.36 50.04 13.42
C ASN A 628 -14.09 50.67 12.23
N GLU A 629 -15.35 50.28 12.01
CA GLU A 629 -16.16 50.88 10.94
C GLU A 629 -16.43 52.36 11.24
N PHE A 630 -16.86 52.66 12.46
CA PHE A 630 -17.06 54.03 12.93
C PHE A 630 -15.80 54.87 12.77
N ARG A 631 -14.64 54.36 13.21
CA ARG A 631 -13.35 55.04 13.03
C ARG A 631 -13.04 55.31 11.56
N LYS A 632 -13.26 54.35 10.67
CA LYS A 632 -13.01 54.51 9.23
C LYS A 632 -13.95 55.54 8.61
N LEU A 633 -15.24 55.53 8.95
CA LEU A 633 -16.21 56.52 8.49
C LEU A 633 -15.82 57.94 8.93
N ILE A 634 -15.42 58.10 10.19
CA ILE A 634 -14.94 59.39 10.72
C ILE A 634 -13.67 59.84 10.00
N LEU A 635 -12.71 58.94 9.75
CA LEU A 635 -11.48 59.26 9.01
C LEU A 635 -11.77 59.68 7.56
N THR A 636 -12.64 58.97 6.85
CA THR A 636 -13.02 59.32 5.49
C THR A 636 -13.75 60.66 5.44
N LEU A 637 -14.67 60.92 6.37
CA LEU A 637 -15.38 62.19 6.46
C LEU A 637 -14.43 63.35 6.82
N LYS A 638 -13.51 63.14 7.77
CA LYS A 638 -12.45 64.10 8.12
C LYS A 638 -11.56 64.44 6.93
N SER A 639 -11.14 63.44 6.16
CA SER A 639 -10.36 63.67 4.94
C SER A 639 -11.12 64.50 3.91
N ALA A 640 -12.42 64.26 3.74
CA ALA A 640 -13.25 65.07 2.83
C ALA A 640 -13.32 66.54 3.26
N TYR A 641 -13.55 66.81 4.55
CA TYR A 641 -13.54 68.18 5.07
C TYR A 641 -12.17 68.87 4.97
N ARG A 642 -11.08 68.13 5.23
CA ARG A 642 -9.72 68.67 5.12
C ARG A 642 -9.37 69.06 3.69
N ILE A 643 -9.68 68.21 2.71
CA ILE A 643 -9.47 68.50 1.28
C ILE A 643 -10.29 69.73 0.87
N GLN A 644 -11.54 69.83 1.33
CA GLN A 644 -12.39 70.99 1.05
C GLN A 644 -11.83 72.28 1.67
N LYS A 645 -11.28 72.23 2.90
CA LYS A 645 -10.65 73.38 3.58
C LYS A 645 -9.36 73.83 2.88
N GLU A 646 -8.50 72.89 2.47
CA GLU A 646 -7.20 73.17 1.86
C GLU A 646 -7.31 73.57 0.38
N LYS A 647 -8.12 72.88 -0.42
CA LYS A 647 -8.18 73.04 -1.88
C LYS A 647 -9.44 73.74 -2.41
N LYS A 648 -10.49 73.89 -1.58
CA LYS A 648 -11.82 74.40 -2.00
C LYS A 648 -12.47 73.62 -3.16
N THR A 649 -12.10 72.36 -3.36
CA THR A 649 -12.65 71.47 -4.41
C THR A 649 -13.33 70.25 -3.79
N PRO A 650 -14.29 69.61 -4.51
CA PRO A 650 -14.80 68.29 -4.16
C PRO A 650 -13.67 67.25 -4.06
N SER A 651 -13.85 66.23 -3.21
CA SER A 651 -12.84 65.20 -2.97
C SER A 651 -13.03 64.00 -3.90
N SER A 652 -12.00 63.61 -4.65
CA SER A 652 -12.02 62.36 -5.43
C SER A 652 -11.73 61.12 -4.55
N SER A 653 -12.13 59.93 -4.99
CA SER A 653 -11.83 58.67 -4.26
C SER A 653 -10.33 58.44 -4.03
N ILE A 654 -9.49 58.85 -4.98
CA ILE A 654 -8.02 58.73 -4.92
C ILE A 654 -7.43 59.73 -3.90
N GLU A 655 -8.00 60.94 -3.82
CA GLU A 655 -7.57 61.91 -2.82
C GLU A 655 -8.02 61.49 -1.41
N LEU A 656 -9.20 60.90 -1.28
CA LEU A 656 -9.68 60.37 -0.01
C LEU A 656 -8.81 59.21 0.49
N SER A 657 -8.36 58.29 -0.39
CA SER A 657 -7.44 57.21 0.02
C SER A 657 -6.08 57.75 0.46
N SER A 658 -5.51 58.69 -0.30
CA SER A 658 -4.20 59.27 0.01
C SER A 658 -4.18 60.11 1.29
N VAL A 659 -5.24 60.88 1.58
CA VAL A 659 -5.30 61.72 2.79
C VAL A 659 -5.73 60.92 4.03
N SER A 660 -6.58 59.91 3.88
CA SER A 660 -7.04 59.07 5.01
C SER A 660 -6.08 57.94 5.38
N THR A 661 -5.09 57.63 4.53
CA THR A 661 -4.20 56.44 4.63
C THR A 661 -4.93 55.10 4.61
N LEU A 662 -6.22 55.09 4.22
CA LEU A 662 -7.02 53.89 4.04
C LEU A 662 -6.72 53.24 2.68
N LYS A 663 -6.96 51.94 2.58
CA LYS A 663 -6.80 51.22 1.31
C LYS A 663 -7.79 51.74 0.27
N GLU A 664 -7.34 51.89 -0.97
CA GLU A 664 -8.15 52.41 -2.07
C GLU A 664 -9.43 51.58 -2.31
N GLU A 665 -9.37 50.27 -2.04
CA GLU A 665 -10.50 49.33 -2.13
C GLU A 665 -11.61 49.60 -1.10
N GLU A 666 -11.30 50.24 0.04
CA GLU A 666 -12.25 50.50 1.12
C GLU A 666 -13.03 51.81 0.91
N ILE A 667 -12.47 52.76 0.16
CA ILE A 667 -13.05 54.10 -0.03
C ILE A 667 -14.43 54.07 -0.70
N PRO A 668 -14.69 53.31 -1.79
CA PRO A 668 -16.00 53.30 -2.43
C PRO A 668 -17.12 52.80 -1.52
N VAL A 669 -16.81 51.85 -0.63
CA VAL A 669 -17.78 51.31 0.33
C VAL A 669 -18.09 52.35 1.41
N LEU A 670 -17.05 52.98 1.97
CA LEU A 670 -17.19 54.00 3.02
C LEU A 670 -17.88 55.27 2.51
N THR A 671 -17.56 55.74 1.31
CA THR A 671 -18.21 56.93 0.74
C THR A 671 -19.65 56.67 0.33
N LYS A 672 -19.97 55.47 -0.18
CA LYS A 672 -21.35 55.06 -0.42
C LYS A 672 -22.17 55.08 0.87
N LYS A 673 -21.63 54.51 1.96
CA LYS A 673 -22.30 54.52 3.27
C LYS A 673 -22.46 55.95 3.81
N LEU A 674 -21.44 56.80 3.72
CA LEU A 674 -21.54 58.21 4.12
C LEU A 674 -22.56 59.01 3.29
N CYS A 675 -22.75 58.67 2.01
CA CYS A 675 -23.79 59.25 1.16
C CYS A 675 -25.19 58.76 1.57
N GLU A 676 -25.36 57.47 1.87
CA GLU A 676 -26.62 56.91 2.38
C GLU A 676 -27.01 57.52 3.74
N LEU A 677 -26.01 57.86 4.57
CA LEU A 677 -26.21 58.56 5.84
C LEU A 677 -26.41 60.08 5.70
N GLU A 678 -26.44 60.62 4.47
CA GLU A 678 -26.57 62.05 4.20
C GLU A 678 -25.47 62.91 4.88
N LEU A 679 -24.25 62.38 4.99
CA LEU A 679 -23.08 63.10 5.49
C LEU A 679 -22.19 63.60 4.33
N LEU A 680 -22.19 62.87 3.20
CA LEU A 680 -21.56 63.27 1.94
C LEU A 680 -22.61 63.33 0.82
N SER A 681 -22.39 64.19 -0.17
CA SER A 681 -23.12 64.21 -1.43
C SER A 681 -22.18 63.94 -2.58
N ILE A 682 -22.66 63.23 -3.60
CA ILE A 682 -21.91 62.92 -4.80
C ILE A 682 -22.18 63.95 -5.91
N THR A 683 -21.14 64.42 -6.58
CA THR A 683 -21.26 65.32 -7.75
C THR A 683 -21.46 64.53 -9.04
N LYS A 684 -21.83 65.20 -10.13
CA LYS A 684 -21.97 64.59 -11.47
C LYS A 684 -20.67 63.95 -12.00
N LYS A 685 -19.52 64.26 -11.40
CA LYS A 685 -18.20 63.73 -11.75
C LYS A 685 -17.70 62.64 -10.79
N ASN A 686 -18.57 62.09 -9.94
CA ASN A 686 -18.23 61.06 -8.96
C ASN A 686 -17.24 61.53 -7.88
N GLU A 687 -17.33 62.82 -7.52
CA GLU A 687 -16.55 63.44 -6.42
C GLU A 687 -17.47 63.68 -5.22
N PHE A 688 -16.90 63.78 -4.02
CA PHE A 688 -17.65 63.85 -2.76
C PHE A 688 -17.53 65.22 -2.09
N VAL A 689 -18.64 65.73 -1.58
CA VAL A 689 -18.72 67.00 -0.85
C VAL A 689 -19.48 66.79 0.47
N PRO A 690 -18.94 67.22 1.61
CA PRO A 690 -19.67 67.23 2.88
C PRO A 690 -20.94 68.10 2.83
N ILE A 691 -22.02 67.61 3.43
CA ILE A 691 -23.34 68.26 3.39
C ILE A 691 -23.51 69.31 4.50
N ALA A 692 -22.94 69.07 5.68
CA ALA A 692 -23.06 69.95 6.85
C ALA A 692 -21.78 70.78 7.07
N SER A 693 -21.91 71.94 7.72
CA SER A 693 -20.74 72.68 8.22
C SER A 693 -20.05 71.88 9.33
N PRO A 694 -18.71 71.85 9.40
CA PRO A 694 -17.99 71.14 10.47
C PRO A 694 -18.24 71.72 11.87
N THR A 695 -18.72 72.96 11.98
CA THR A 695 -19.14 73.60 13.25
C THR A 695 -20.49 73.08 13.76
N ASP A 696 -21.33 72.63 12.83
CA ASP A 696 -22.73 72.28 13.11
C ASP A 696 -22.91 70.77 13.27
N LEU A 697 -21.89 69.98 12.91
CA LEU A 697 -21.85 68.54 13.05
C LEU A 697 -21.03 68.13 14.30
N SER A 698 -21.61 67.31 15.18
CA SER A 698 -20.85 66.64 16.25
C SER A 698 -20.47 65.21 15.85
N ILE A 699 -19.48 64.62 16.55
CA ILE A 699 -19.18 63.18 16.39
C ILE A 699 -20.40 62.34 16.80
N GLY A 700 -21.15 62.79 17.82
CA GLY A 700 -22.39 62.15 18.26
C GLY A 700 -23.50 62.13 17.20
N ASP A 701 -23.58 63.14 16.33
CA ASP A 701 -24.52 63.16 15.20
C ASP A 701 -24.16 62.13 14.13
N VAL A 702 -22.86 61.94 13.86
CA VAL A 702 -22.38 60.86 12.98
C VAL A 702 -22.69 59.50 13.61
N TYR A 703 -22.48 59.38 14.92
CA TYR A 703 -22.71 58.16 15.67
C TYR A 703 -24.18 57.70 15.62
N ARG A 704 -25.12 58.63 15.83
CA ARG A 704 -26.57 58.38 15.82
C ARG A 704 -27.10 57.90 14.48
N LYS A 705 -26.43 58.27 13.39
CA LYS A 705 -26.82 57.88 12.03
C LYS A 705 -26.33 56.47 11.65
N ILE A 706 -25.47 55.84 12.44
CA ILE A 706 -24.96 54.50 12.11
C ILE A 706 -26.02 53.45 12.44
N PRO A 707 -26.27 52.46 11.55
CA PRO A 707 -27.33 51.48 11.75
C PRO A 707 -27.19 50.61 13.00
N GLU A 708 -25.96 50.36 13.46
CA GLU A 708 -25.66 49.51 14.61
C GLU A 708 -24.79 50.27 15.63
N PRO A 709 -25.28 50.48 16.87
CA PRO A 709 -24.50 51.10 17.94
C PRO A 709 -23.37 50.18 18.43
N LEU A 710 -22.29 50.75 18.97
CA LEU A 710 -21.06 50.04 19.33
C LEU A 710 -21.26 49.00 20.45
N LEU A 711 -22.08 49.31 21.45
CA LEU A 711 -22.29 48.42 22.59
C LEU A 711 -23.63 47.67 22.56
N THR A 712 -24.63 48.14 21.79
CA THR A 712 -26.00 47.58 21.78
C THR A 712 -26.43 46.99 20.43
N GLY A 713 -25.59 47.05 19.39
CA GLY A 713 -25.92 46.60 18.03
C GLY A 713 -25.98 45.08 17.83
N ASP A 714 -25.40 44.28 18.72
CA ASP A 714 -25.35 42.81 18.56
C ASP A 714 -26.64 42.14 19.05
N LYS A 715 -27.29 41.35 18.18
CA LYS A 715 -28.51 40.58 18.51
C LYS A 715 -28.28 39.55 19.62
N GLU A 716 -27.04 39.10 19.83
CA GLU A 716 -26.65 38.19 20.90
C GLU A 716 -26.72 38.83 22.29
N LEU A 717 -26.79 40.17 22.42
CA LEU A 717 -27.00 40.84 23.71
C LEU A 717 -28.30 40.41 24.42
N LYS A 718 -29.30 39.92 23.66
CA LYS A 718 -30.56 39.40 24.21
C LYS A 718 -30.40 38.10 25.01
N LEU A 719 -29.23 37.44 24.92
CA LEU A 719 -28.92 36.23 25.68
C LEU A 719 -28.43 36.54 27.11
N PHE A 720 -28.08 37.79 27.40
CA PHE A 720 -27.65 38.20 28.74
C PHE A 720 -28.85 38.55 29.64
N PRO A 721 -28.73 38.36 30.97
CA PRO A 721 -29.74 38.80 31.94
C PRO A 721 -30.09 40.30 31.79
N GLY A 722 -31.36 40.65 32.01
CA GLY A 722 -31.87 42.03 31.83
C GLY A 722 -31.11 43.11 32.60
N ASP A 723 -30.56 42.78 33.78
CA ASP A 723 -29.73 43.70 34.57
C ASP A 723 -28.43 44.10 33.85
N ILE A 724 -27.83 43.18 33.09
CA ILE A 724 -26.63 43.45 32.30
C ILE A 724 -27.00 44.30 31.08
N HIS A 725 -28.12 43.98 30.43
CA HIS A 725 -28.61 44.74 29.27
C HIS A 725 -28.84 46.22 29.63
N SER A 726 -29.52 46.50 30.73
CA SER A 726 -29.78 47.87 31.19
C SER A 726 -28.51 48.67 31.54
N LYS A 727 -27.45 48.00 32.02
CA LYS A 727 -26.15 48.64 32.29
C LYS A 727 -25.40 48.97 31.00
N ILE A 728 -25.52 48.11 30.00
CA ILE A 728 -24.88 48.34 28.70
C ILE A 728 -25.60 49.48 27.96
N GLU A 729 -26.93 49.51 27.96
CA GLU A 729 -27.72 50.62 27.40
C GLU A 729 -27.37 51.96 28.06
N LYS A 730 -27.32 52.04 29.39
CA LYS A 730 -26.89 53.26 30.09
C LYS A 730 -25.46 53.70 29.76
N THR A 731 -24.59 52.73 29.47
CA THR A 731 -23.20 53.01 29.09
C THR A 731 -23.13 53.58 27.67
N GLU A 732 -23.95 53.03 26.78
CA GLU A 732 -24.12 53.51 25.41
C GLU A 732 -24.72 54.92 25.37
N GLU A 733 -25.74 55.20 26.18
CA GLU A 733 -26.31 56.54 26.34
C GLU A 733 -25.27 57.55 26.85
N LYS A 734 -24.45 57.14 27.82
CA LYS A 734 -23.36 57.98 28.33
C LYS A 734 -22.31 58.25 27.25
N LEU A 735 -21.95 57.23 26.46
CA LEU A 735 -21.03 57.38 25.34
C LEU A 735 -21.59 58.36 24.29
N GLN A 736 -22.87 58.22 23.92
CA GLN A 736 -23.54 59.15 23.01
C GLN A 736 -23.48 60.58 23.52
N HIS A 737 -23.79 60.80 24.79
CA HIS A 737 -23.75 62.13 25.42
C HIS A 737 -22.34 62.74 25.38
N ASP A 738 -21.30 61.93 25.65
CA ASP A 738 -19.92 62.38 25.61
C ASP A 738 -19.48 62.71 24.15
N LEU A 739 -19.98 61.97 23.15
CA LEU A 739 -19.69 62.22 21.73
C LEU A 739 -20.42 63.44 21.15
N ASP A 740 -21.63 63.76 21.64
CA ASP A 740 -22.38 64.97 21.25
C ASP A 740 -21.62 66.26 21.64
N GLY A 741 -20.74 66.18 22.65
CA GLY A 741 -19.89 67.29 23.10
C GLY A 741 -18.68 67.57 22.20
N ILE A 742 -18.32 66.67 21.28
CA ILE A 742 -17.14 66.82 20.42
C ILE A 742 -17.57 67.33 19.04
N LYS A 743 -17.14 68.54 18.67
CA LYS A 743 -17.45 69.12 17.36
C LYS A 743 -16.54 68.56 16.29
N PHE A 744 -17.06 68.41 15.08
CA PHE A 744 -16.27 67.88 13.96
C PHE A 744 -15.18 68.87 13.52
N SER A 745 -15.35 70.17 13.79
CA SER A 745 -14.29 71.19 13.66
C SER A 745 -13.02 70.84 14.44
N ASP A 746 -13.16 70.30 15.65
CA ASP A 746 -12.06 69.95 16.55
C ASP A 746 -11.20 68.80 15.98
N LEU A 747 -11.74 68.06 15.00
CA LEU A 747 -11.02 67.00 14.29
C LEU A 747 -10.30 67.49 13.04
N ILE A 748 -10.66 68.65 12.49
CA ILE A 748 -10.15 69.17 11.22
C ILE A 748 -9.02 70.18 11.42
N ASP A 749 -9.11 70.98 12.49
CA ASP A 749 -8.06 71.90 12.94
C ASP A 749 -6.86 71.14 13.54
#